data_AF-A0AAW4VCC0-F1
#
_entry.id   AF-A0AAW4VCC0-F1
#
_cell.length_a   1.000
_cell.length_b   1.000
_cell.length_c   1.000
_cell.angle_alpha   90.00
_cell.angle_beta   90.00
_cell.angle_gamma   90.00
#
_symmetry.space_group_name_H-M   'P 1'
#
loop_
_entity.id
_entity.type
_entity.pdbx_description
1 polymer ?
#
loop_
_entity_poly.entity_id
_entity_poly.type
_entity_poly.pdbx_seq_one_letter_code
_entity_poly.pdbx_strand_id
1 'polypeptide(L)'
;MKNIKKKRLATMSLSAMMILGIASPLSLSVETVRALEENNKTNNSIVTKIENSETDSKQATSYKEGVTIKENTKFTNTDSKYMATFTYVADKDLEKVTVTGGFGFFTSEAAKDYLNNGSTGTITPVSPENFKNDGSMFTTGHLVSPGGYVEIEMTEISNRVWSVDVPLPNGQYYYKYNLYSNAQGRYDEQILDPANLPLTVGNNSSGWSLFYIGDKENCLDGQEYTFPTDVKKGEVNYMTYTAVDGSQQAMGVYLPHGYNKNKTYKTLYLSHGSGGNEVEWFEIGSAKNIMDNLIAAGEVEDTVVVTLDLTTTFRLGNSAPGRGFETIEDNIMNYVIPYVESHYSVSTNAKDRAFAGLSGGARLTTFLYQKHAGEFGYFGMFSHTLSGIDVENIENKDYPTLMLGYGNLDPFGKTNFPDFTSRLDKAGVKYDLYDVNGGHDWGAWRTLLSIFVKDYLWEDTNKPVNPGEEGTAESAVRSVIIPRYEKDGTKTEQHISDTLKSHLSIKNIKQEKNEIDKTITVDVQLKDVNLVSNYKNCVDEPGTSYYNMLSYYINVLQVKELVDKNEGYSIIDSKGNTVDAAYVNELVGLLKQINDFDPTTDLQYDWDSAYDTDAFKNETTRGATDVIAKSKEGNVILRFHIDSHGWWGYDLGAHDSITGLVMGYDADEAYDKQHDLTMDYGNFFVIKMKEDKNGTWYMLNDTDLQNPMMYVSKDGKEAFMIDVDFYGANVLNEKIKAVIGDKCESLKIFVTHNHGDHANNLAVIGQDDELRNITTIVWPENEPHTVLTEKDGTVESMVGKDLISDIQWKSVETVKDMEKFTAAGVEFQFLEITDEHTPGGGQLADLTHKVIYSGDSLGAQIQYGGTNFNMSNAHNWLLGAQKAEKYIKENNIKYNIGGHTPYLNNPEYGTWVATAIQSAYDQLSKDPKWAGGTIVVENGKVVSNERMMELQSKGMTDREVLTVCSITFRNNLNNEYDVVEGKNSSWKKGTDDNVKITVNVEKDKYTTVLIDNNVVDTSNYQLSEDGTTIEFTKEYLNSLAEDKHSVLLQYSDGVAIATLNIEAADANQPTTPDQPENPSDTEKPSTPANGGQTTTDKPTVKPTTDTTTKVNKPTSSKVKTGDDTEILGLVSMMVLAGGTVCLVKRKKEVE
;
A
#
# COMPACT_ATOMS: atom_id res chain seq x y z
N MET A 1 80.30 -47.45 7.97
CA MET A 1 80.47 -47.49 6.49
C MET A 1 79.25 -48.21 5.89
N LYS A 2 78.92 -47.92 4.62
CA LYS A 2 78.00 -48.63 3.68
C LYS A 2 77.11 -49.80 4.20
N ASN A 3 75.77 -49.64 4.10
CA ASN A 3 74.74 -50.66 3.73
C ASN A 3 74.39 -51.76 4.82
N ILE A 4 73.26 -52.51 4.86
CA ILE A 4 72.20 -53.00 3.92
C ILE A 4 70.78 -53.11 4.59
N LYS A 5 69.68 -53.21 3.78
CA LYS A 5 68.22 -53.35 4.12
C LYS A 5 67.69 -54.76 4.59
N LYS A 6 66.46 -54.80 5.15
CA LYS A 6 65.48 -55.94 5.29
C LYS A 6 64.03 -55.39 5.53
N LYS A 7 62.93 -56.15 5.74
CA LYS A 7 62.25 -57.28 5.01
C LYS A 7 61.03 -57.84 5.82
N ARG A 8 59.94 -58.25 5.13
CA ARG A 8 58.85 -59.23 5.51
C ARG A 8 57.58 -58.79 6.29
N LEU A 9 56.54 -59.63 6.13
CA LEU A 9 55.12 -59.62 6.57
C LEU A 9 54.87 -59.48 8.10
N ALA A 10 53.71 -58.91 8.52
CA ALA A 10 52.54 -59.65 9.09
C ALA A 10 51.42 -58.74 9.71
N THR A 11 50.17 -59.27 9.76
CA THR A 11 49.07 -59.11 10.78
C THR A 11 48.69 -57.80 11.49
N MET A 12 47.35 -57.61 11.61
CA MET A 12 46.56 -57.23 12.83
C MET A 12 46.32 -55.77 13.30
N SER A 13 45.02 -55.51 13.55
CA SER A 13 44.36 -54.88 14.72
C SER A 13 44.67 -53.47 15.26
N LEU A 14 43.65 -52.60 15.19
CA LEU A 14 42.85 -52.07 16.33
C LEU A 14 43.48 -51.14 17.41
N SER A 15 42.71 -50.08 17.72
CA SER A 15 42.44 -49.45 19.05
C SER A 15 43.42 -48.53 19.80
N ALA A 16 42.84 -47.39 20.22
CA ALA A 16 42.82 -46.79 21.58
C ALA A 16 43.73 -45.59 21.96
N MET A 17 43.03 -44.55 22.46
CA MET A 17 43.33 -43.64 23.60
C MET A 17 44.61 -42.76 23.55
N MET A 18 44.52 -41.42 23.65
CA MET A 18 43.93 -40.55 24.71
C MET A 18 44.78 -40.51 26.00
N ILE A 19 45.31 -39.33 26.37
CA ILE A 19 45.38 -38.76 27.75
C ILE A 19 46.08 -37.38 27.77
N LEU A 20 45.34 -36.38 28.26
CA LEU A 20 45.70 -35.14 28.99
C LEU A 20 47.11 -34.50 28.89
N GLY A 21 47.12 -33.16 28.75
CA GLY A 21 47.78 -32.35 29.81
C GLY A 21 48.39 -30.99 29.46
N ILE A 22 47.62 -29.91 29.68
CA ILE A 22 48.05 -28.56 30.16
C ILE A 22 49.09 -27.77 29.32
N ALA A 23 48.70 -26.58 28.87
CA ALA A 23 49.62 -25.50 28.53
C ALA A 23 49.07 -24.13 28.95
N SER A 24 49.97 -23.21 29.31
CA SER A 24 49.74 -21.76 29.44
C SER A 24 50.84 -21.05 28.64
N PRO A 25 50.63 -19.80 28.20
CA PRO A 25 51.11 -19.39 26.87
C PRO A 25 52.61 -19.09 26.78
N LEU A 26 53.19 -19.38 25.61
CA LEU A 26 54.42 -18.71 25.15
C LEU A 26 54.04 -17.51 24.27
N SER A 27 54.69 -16.38 24.51
CA SER A 27 54.66 -15.20 23.65
C SER A 27 55.40 -15.45 22.34
N LEU A 28 54.80 -15.10 21.20
CA LEU A 28 55.54 -14.96 19.94
C LEU A 28 56.52 -13.77 20.01
N SER A 29 57.60 -13.84 19.22
CA SER A 29 58.62 -12.80 19.16
C SER A 29 58.23 -11.63 18.25
N VAL A 30 58.73 -10.43 18.59
CA VAL A 30 58.52 -9.18 17.84
C VAL A 30 58.94 -9.29 16.36
N GLU A 31 59.91 -10.14 16.05
CA GLU A 31 60.38 -10.39 14.69
C GLU A 31 59.34 -11.12 13.83
N THR A 32 58.48 -11.95 14.43
CA THR A 32 57.39 -12.63 13.71
C THR A 32 56.26 -11.64 13.36
N VAL A 33 55.98 -10.69 14.26
CA VAL A 33 54.98 -9.63 14.02
C VAL A 33 55.45 -8.71 12.88
N ARG A 34 56.72 -8.29 12.88
CA ARG A 34 57.28 -7.48 11.77
C ARG A 34 57.22 -8.17 10.41
N ALA A 35 57.46 -9.47 10.34
CA ALA A 35 57.39 -10.21 9.07
C ALA A 35 55.97 -10.24 8.48
N LEU A 36 54.93 -10.23 9.32
CA LEU A 36 53.53 -10.13 8.89
C LEU A 36 53.16 -8.68 8.51
N GLU A 37 53.61 -7.69 9.29
CA GLU A 37 53.38 -6.27 8.98
C GLU A 37 54.04 -5.80 7.67
N GLU A 38 55.20 -6.36 7.29
CA GLU A 38 55.90 -6.00 6.05
C GLU A 38 55.27 -6.65 4.81
N ASN A 39 54.71 -7.87 4.94
CA ASN A 39 53.93 -8.51 3.88
C ASN A 39 52.57 -7.82 3.64
N ASN A 40 51.81 -7.51 4.71
CA ASN A 40 50.50 -6.83 4.57
C ASN A 40 50.63 -5.41 3.98
N LYS A 41 51.81 -4.78 4.05
CA LYS A 41 52.06 -3.44 3.46
C LYS A 41 52.49 -3.47 1.99
N THR A 42 52.89 -4.62 1.44
CA THR A 42 53.48 -4.69 0.09
C THR A 42 52.53 -5.19 -0.99
N ASN A 43 51.51 -5.99 -0.66
CA ASN A 43 50.54 -6.51 -1.64
C ASN A 43 49.39 -5.54 -2.00
N ASN A 44 49.34 -4.33 -1.42
CA ASN A 44 48.24 -3.37 -1.58
C ASN A 44 48.60 -2.10 -2.39
N SER A 45 49.65 -2.16 -3.23
CA SER A 45 50.04 -1.07 -4.14
C SER A 45 50.58 -1.63 -5.46
N ILE A 46 50.16 -1.04 -6.61
CA ILE A 46 50.21 -1.51 -8.03
C ILE A 46 48.78 -1.86 -8.49
N VAL A 47 48.09 -1.14 -9.40
CA VAL A 47 48.42 0.06 -10.21
C VAL A 47 47.27 1.08 -10.18
N THR A 48 47.56 2.34 -9.86
CA THR A 48 46.66 3.51 -10.11
C THR A 48 47.40 4.69 -10.76
N LYS A 49 48.55 4.44 -11.40
CA LYS A 49 49.29 5.47 -12.16
C LYS A 49 49.37 5.14 -13.64
N ILE A 50 48.82 6.04 -14.45
CA ILE A 50 49.13 6.16 -15.87
C ILE A 50 50.56 6.71 -15.98
N GLU A 51 51.51 5.90 -16.46
CA GLU A 51 52.90 6.32 -16.66
C GLU A 51 53.06 7.15 -17.95
N ASN A 52 52.67 8.43 -17.89
CA ASN A 52 53.02 9.40 -18.92
C ASN A 52 54.48 9.87 -18.75
N SER A 53 55.40 9.22 -19.46
CA SER A 53 56.81 9.63 -19.53
C SER A 53 57.44 9.38 -20.91
N GLU A 54 57.16 10.26 -21.88
CA GLU A 54 58.08 10.43 -23.01
C GLU A 54 59.38 11.12 -22.53
N THR A 55 60.52 10.41 -22.56
CA THR A 55 61.72 10.91 -23.27
C THR A 55 62.88 9.91 -23.35
N ASP A 56 63.61 10.04 -24.46
CA ASP A 56 64.97 9.55 -24.75
C ASP A 56 65.18 8.03 -24.93
N SER A 57 66.40 7.66 -25.36
CA SER A 57 66.54 6.78 -26.53
C SER A 57 67.65 5.71 -26.45
N LYS A 58 67.25 4.44 -26.63
CA LYS A 58 67.88 3.38 -27.47
C LYS A 58 67.55 1.95 -26.99
N GLN A 59 67.20 1.11 -27.97
CA GLN A 59 67.29 -0.37 -27.98
C GLN A 59 67.38 -1.13 -26.63
N ALA A 60 66.21 -1.47 -26.09
CA ALA A 60 65.90 -2.84 -25.69
C ALA A 60 64.42 -3.12 -25.99
N THR A 61 64.06 -4.31 -26.49
CA THR A 61 62.66 -4.73 -26.62
C THR A 61 62.17 -5.29 -25.28
N SER A 62 62.04 -4.41 -24.28
CA SER A 62 61.54 -4.76 -22.95
C SER A 62 60.01 -4.80 -22.94
N TYR A 63 59.45 -5.94 -23.34
CA TYR A 63 58.10 -6.32 -22.94
C TYR A 63 58.07 -6.52 -21.41
N LYS A 64 56.96 -6.16 -20.77
CA LYS A 64 56.72 -6.39 -19.34
C LYS A 64 55.89 -7.67 -19.21
N GLU A 65 56.43 -8.65 -18.50
CA GLU A 65 55.73 -9.89 -18.17
C GLU A 65 54.53 -9.61 -17.26
N GLY A 66 53.48 -10.43 -17.40
CA GLY A 66 52.20 -10.26 -16.72
C GLY A 66 51.15 -9.53 -17.56
N VAL A 67 50.04 -9.19 -16.91
CA VAL A 67 49.03 -8.26 -17.46
C VAL A 67 49.46 -6.79 -17.27
N THR A 68 49.24 -5.97 -18.30
CA THR A 68 49.42 -4.51 -18.25
C THR A 68 48.24 -3.79 -18.90
N ILE A 69 47.88 -2.61 -18.41
CA ILE A 69 46.68 -1.88 -18.83
C ILE A 69 47.08 -0.56 -19.50
N LYS A 70 46.43 -0.23 -20.61
CA LYS A 70 46.63 1.00 -21.39
C LYS A 70 45.30 1.51 -21.94
N GLU A 71 45.26 2.77 -22.35
CA GLU A 71 44.15 3.32 -23.15
C GLU A 71 44.00 2.55 -24.47
N ASN A 72 42.75 2.23 -24.85
CA ASN A 72 42.46 1.50 -26.07
C ASN A 72 42.70 2.39 -27.30
N THR A 73 43.82 2.17 -27.96
CA THR A 73 44.28 2.87 -29.17
C THR A 73 44.24 1.98 -30.41
N LYS A 74 43.71 0.75 -30.28
CA LYS A 74 43.86 -0.34 -31.26
C LYS A 74 42.53 -0.87 -31.81
N PHE A 75 41.48 -0.92 -30.99
CA PHE A 75 40.21 -1.56 -31.32
C PHE A 75 39.08 -0.51 -31.39
N THR A 76 38.59 -0.21 -32.60
CA THR A 76 37.61 0.87 -32.84
C THR A 76 36.14 0.42 -32.77
N ASN A 77 35.87 -0.88 -32.71
CA ASN A 77 34.50 -1.42 -32.74
C ASN A 77 33.91 -1.62 -31.34
N THR A 78 34.72 -1.54 -30.29
CA THR A 78 34.36 -1.74 -28.89
C THR A 78 34.28 -0.42 -28.14
N ASP A 79 33.37 -0.33 -27.18
CA ASP A 79 33.22 0.85 -26.32
C ASP A 79 34.22 0.83 -25.13
N SER A 80 35.04 -0.22 -25.03
CA SER A 80 36.09 -0.35 -24.02
C SER A 80 37.13 0.78 -24.14
N LYS A 81 37.14 1.70 -23.16
CA LYS A 81 38.12 2.79 -23.00
C LYS A 81 39.58 2.28 -22.87
N TYR A 82 39.75 1.05 -22.39
CA TYR A 82 41.05 0.46 -22.05
C TYR A 82 41.27 -0.90 -22.72
N MET A 83 42.54 -1.29 -22.82
CA MET A 83 42.95 -2.63 -23.23
C MET A 83 43.98 -3.21 -22.26
N ALA A 84 43.85 -4.52 -22.01
CA ALA A 84 44.80 -5.33 -21.26
C ALA A 84 45.76 -6.03 -22.23
N THR A 85 47.05 -5.67 -22.21
CA THR A 85 48.12 -6.45 -22.85
C THR A 85 48.57 -7.53 -21.88
N PHE A 86 48.30 -8.80 -22.19
CA PHE A 86 48.84 -9.96 -21.48
C PHE A 86 50.18 -10.36 -22.10
N THR A 87 51.17 -10.73 -21.27
CA THR A 87 52.48 -11.19 -21.73
C THR A 87 52.97 -12.36 -20.87
N TYR A 88 53.20 -13.52 -21.48
CA TYR A 88 53.73 -14.71 -20.82
C TYR A 88 55.08 -15.12 -21.43
N VAL A 89 56.05 -15.44 -20.56
CA VAL A 89 57.37 -15.96 -20.96
C VAL A 89 57.45 -17.45 -20.65
N ALA A 90 57.51 -18.28 -21.69
CA ALA A 90 57.52 -19.73 -21.54
C ALA A 90 58.91 -20.27 -21.18
N ASP A 91 58.97 -21.16 -20.17
CA ASP A 91 60.19 -21.85 -19.75
C ASP A 91 60.64 -22.92 -20.77
N LYS A 92 59.68 -23.44 -21.54
CA LYS A 92 59.79 -24.47 -22.58
C LYS A 92 59.26 -23.98 -23.93
N ASP A 93 59.51 -24.78 -24.97
CA ASP A 93 58.90 -24.58 -26.28
C ASP A 93 57.43 -25.03 -26.25
N LEU A 94 56.54 -24.26 -26.88
CA LEU A 94 55.09 -24.48 -26.92
C LEU A 94 54.57 -24.29 -28.35
N GLU A 95 53.50 -24.99 -28.72
CA GLU A 95 52.83 -24.83 -30.02
C GLU A 95 51.77 -23.71 -29.98
N LYS A 96 51.11 -23.51 -28.83
CA LYS A 96 50.13 -22.44 -28.59
C LYS A 96 50.11 -22.03 -27.11
N VAL A 97 49.83 -20.76 -26.85
CA VAL A 97 49.37 -20.26 -25.55
C VAL A 97 48.04 -19.53 -25.75
N THR A 98 47.09 -19.72 -24.83
CA THR A 98 45.87 -18.91 -24.77
C THR A 98 45.69 -18.32 -23.38
N VAL A 99 45.24 -17.07 -23.29
CA VAL A 99 44.75 -16.51 -22.03
C VAL A 99 43.27 -16.84 -21.87
N THR A 100 42.82 -17.18 -20.66
CA THR A 100 41.43 -17.56 -20.39
C THR A 100 40.94 -16.99 -19.07
N GLY A 101 39.65 -16.67 -18.98
CA GLY A 101 39.08 -15.94 -17.85
C GLY A 101 37.69 -15.38 -18.15
N GLY A 102 37.29 -14.34 -17.40
CA GLY A 102 36.01 -13.63 -17.53
C GLY A 102 35.88 -12.75 -18.78
N PHE A 103 36.13 -13.30 -19.98
CA PHE A 103 36.21 -12.57 -21.25
C PHE A 103 35.06 -12.88 -22.22
N GLY A 104 34.01 -13.57 -21.77
CA GLY A 104 32.83 -13.90 -22.56
C GLY A 104 31.73 -12.87 -22.39
N PHE A 105 31.48 -12.08 -23.44
CA PHE A 105 30.40 -11.09 -23.45
C PHE A 105 29.19 -11.64 -24.23
N PHE A 106 27.98 -11.27 -23.84
CA PHE A 106 26.74 -11.78 -24.43
C PHE A 106 25.73 -10.65 -24.59
N THR A 107 24.97 -10.65 -25.70
CA THR A 107 23.88 -9.69 -25.85
C THR A 107 22.66 -10.13 -25.02
N SER A 108 21.97 -9.16 -24.43
CA SER A 108 20.71 -9.36 -23.73
C SER A 108 19.63 -9.95 -24.66
N GLU A 109 19.72 -9.72 -25.97
CA GLU A 109 18.90 -10.37 -27.01
C GLU A 109 19.21 -11.86 -27.15
N ALA A 110 20.47 -12.25 -27.36
CA ALA A 110 20.86 -13.65 -27.50
C ALA A 110 20.61 -14.47 -26.22
N ALA A 111 20.73 -13.84 -25.04
CA ALA A 111 20.36 -14.44 -23.77
C ALA A 111 18.84 -14.70 -23.71
N LYS A 112 18.01 -13.75 -24.11
CA LYS A 112 16.54 -13.90 -24.19
C LYS A 112 16.11 -14.96 -25.21
N ASP A 113 16.72 -15.02 -26.38
CA ASP A 113 16.42 -16.07 -27.37
C ASP A 113 16.81 -17.48 -26.87
N TYR A 114 17.97 -17.60 -26.22
CA TYR A 114 18.39 -18.85 -25.59
C TYR A 114 17.42 -19.29 -24.47
N LEU A 115 16.99 -18.34 -23.62
CA LEU A 115 15.97 -18.56 -22.59
C LEU A 115 14.63 -19.02 -23.20
N ASN A 116 14.10 -18.28 -24.17
CA ASN A 116 12.84 -18.56 -24.87
C ASN A 116 12.84 -19.93 -25.57
N ASN A 117 13.99 -20.37 -26.10
CA ASN A 117 14.18 -21.70 -26.68
C ASN A 117 14.45 -22.79 -25.61
N GLY A 118 13.93 -22.62 -24.39
CA GLY A 118 14.01 -23.58 -23.29
C GLY A 118 15.43 -23.82 -22.78
N SER A 119 16.36 -22.87 -22.95
CA SER A 119 17.80 -23.05 -22.72
C SER A 119 18.40 -24.23 -23.53
N THR A 120 17.93 -24.45 -24.77
CA THR A 120 18.46 -25.48 -25.66
C THR A 120 19.31 -24.91 -26.79
N GLY A 121 20.48 -25.53 -27.03
CA GLY A 121 21.47 -25.10 -28.02
C GLY A 121 22.79 -24.65 -27.41
N THR A 122 23.48 -23.73 -28.10
CA THR A 122 24.72 -23.07 -27.66
C THR A 122 24.58 -21.58 -27.94
N ILE A 123 24.75 -20.75 -26.91
CA ILE A 123 24.82 -19.30 -27.07
C ILE A 123 26.28 -18.90 -27.41
N THR A 124 26.47 -18.06 -28.42
CA THR A 124 27.81 -17.66 -28.89
C THR A 124 28.24 -16.35 -28.23
N PRO A 125 29.41 -16.28 -27.57
CA PRO A 125 29.90 -15.03 -27.00
C PRO A 125 30.29 -14.02 -28.08
N VAL A 126 29.98 -12.76 -27.83
CA VAL A 126 30.55 -11.60 -28.52
C VAL A 126 32.01 -11.47 -28.12
N SER A 127 32.89 -11.31 -29.10
CA SER A 127 34.31 -11.01 -28.90
C SER A 127 34.49 -9.67 -28.18
N PRO A 128 35.47 -9.49 -27.27
CA PRO A 128 35.70 -8.22 -26.57
C PRO A 128 35.90 -7.02 -27.52
N GLU A 129 36.46 -7.25 -28.72
CA GLU A 129 36.64 -6.24 -29.78
C GLU A 129 35.34 -5.64 -30.33
N ASN A 130 34.18 -6.24 -30.04
CA ASN A 130 32.86 -5.77 -30.47
C ASN A 130 31.91 -5.51 -29.28
N PHE A 131 32.43 -5.44 -28.05
CA PHE A 131 31.62 -5.16 -26.85
C PHE A 131 30.99 -3.75 -26.87
N LYS A 132 29.74 -3.64 -26.42
CA LYS A 132 28.97 -2.38 -26.31
C LYS A 132 28.51 -2.11 -24.88
N ASN A 133 28.68 -0.86 -24.44
CA ASN A 133 28.45 -0.42 -23.06
C ASN A 133 27.19 0.45 -22.94
N ASP A 134 26.13 0.01 -23.61
CA ASP A 134 24.82 0.65 -23.75
C ASP A 134 23.69 -0.17 -23.07
N GLY A 135 24.05 -1.09 -22.17
CA GLY A 135 23.14 -2.07 -21.54
C GLY A 135 22.71 -3.22 -22.46
N SER A 136 23.13 -3.24 -23.73
CA SER A 136 22.83 -4.35 -24.64
C SER A 136 23.67 -5.61 -24.41
N MET A 137 24.77 -5.51 -23.65
CA MET A 137 25.70 -6.61 -23.39
C MET A 137 26.15 -6.72 -21.93
N PHE A 138 26.37 -7.95 -21.47
CA PHE A 138 26.94 -8.27 -20.16
C PHE A 138 28.04 -9.32 -20.25
N THR A 139 28.79 -9.54 -19.16
CA THR A 139 29.83 -10.59 -19.09
C THR A 139 29.32 -11.85 -18.37
N THR A 140 29.81 -13.02 -18.76
CA THR A 140 29.83 -14.19 -17.87
C THR A 140 31.16 -14.93 -18.00
N GLY A 141 31.69 -15.37 -16.86
CA GLY A 141 32.85 -16.24 -16.80
C GLY A 141 32.62 -17.66 -17.31
N HIS A 142 31.38 -18.17 -17.38
CA HIS A 142 31.14 -19.58 -17.72
C HIS A 142 30.15 -19.77 -18.87
N LEU A 143 30.64 -20.36 -19.97
CA LEU A 143 29.86 -20.59 -21.18
C LEU A 143 28.66 -21.52 -20.93
N VAL A 144 27.50 -21.15 -21.48
CA VAL A 144 26.29 -21.99 -21.42
C VAL A 144 26.29 -23.01 -22.57
N SER A 145 26.80 -24.20 -22.28
CA SER A 145 26.74 -25.42 -23.12
C SER A 145 27.30 -25.28 -24.55
N PRO A 146 28.52 -25.80 -24.85
CA PRO A 146 29.40 -26.56 -23.97
C PRO A 146 30.07 -25.67 -22.91
N GLY A 147 30.11 -26.16 -21.67
CA GLY A 147 30.70 -25.43 -20.54
C GLY A 147 32.20 -25.22 -20.67
N GLY A 148 32.67 -24.04 -20.27
CA GLY A 148 34.07 -23.63 -20.39
C GLY A 148 34.26 -22.13 -20.13
N TYR A 149 35.50 -21.67 -20.28
CA TYR A 149 35.87 -20.26 -20.31
C TYR A 149 36.20 -19.86 -21.75
N VAL A 150 36.12 -18.57 -22.09
CA VAL A 150 36.62 -18.08 -23.39
C VAL A 150 38.16 -18.17 -23.39
N GLU A 151 38.72 -18.83 -24.40
CA GLU A 151 40.16 -18.82 -24.69
C GLU A 151 40.46 -17.77 -25.76
N ILE A 152 41.38 -16.86 -25.48
CA ILE A 152 41.92 -15.89 -26.44
C ILE A 152 43.35 -16.31 -26.79
N GLU A 153 43.61 -16.55 -28.07
CA GLU A 153 44.91 -17.02 -28.56
C GLU A 153 45.97 -15.91 -28.51
N MET A 154 47.16 -16.27 -28.01
CA MET A 154 48.29 -15.35 -27.88
C MET A 154 49.26 -15.54 -29.04
N THR A 155 49.88 -14.46 -29.52
CA THR A 155 50.89 -14.49 -30.58
C THR A 155 52.29 -14.57 -29.99
N GLU A 156 53.16 -15.43 -30.50
CA GLU A 156 54.58 -15.39 -30.18
C GLU A 156 55.23 -14.14 -30.83
N ILE A 157 55.57 -13.14 -30.02
CA ILE A 157 56.14 -11.85 -30.48
C ILE A 157 57.68 -11.84 -30.47
N SER A 158 58.28 -12.80 -29.76
CA SER A 158 59.72 -13.07 -29.67
C SER A 158 59.88 -14.50 -29.15
N ASN A 159 61.04 -15.13 -29.34
CA ASN A 159 61.29 -16.52 -28.94
C ASN A 159 60.85 -16.81 -27.49
N ARG A 160 59.80 -17.65 -27.33
CA ARG A 160 59.09 -18.03 -26.10
C ARG A 160 58.34 -16.91 -25.38
N VAL A 161 58.04 -15.81 -26.05
CA VAL A 161 57.33 -14.65 -25.49
C VAL A 161 55.99 -14.50 -26.21
N TRP A 162 54.93 -14.86 -25.49
CA TRP A 162 53.56 -14.87 -25.99
C TRP A 162 52.83 -13.62 -25.51
N SER A 163 52.11 -12.93 -26.39
CA SER A 163 51.36 -11.73 -26.02
C SER A 163 50.06 -11.57 -26.81
N VAL A 164 49.09 -10.89 -26.19
CA VAL A 164 47.84 -10.44 -26.83
C VAL A 164 47.34 -9.16 -26.15
N ASP A 165 46.80 -8.23 -26.94
CA ASP A 165 46.03 -7.10 -26.42
C ASP A 165 44.54 -7.46 -26.49
N VAL A 166 43.81 -7.27 -25.40
CA VAL A 166 42.36 -7.49 -25.32
C VAL A 166 41.69 -6.21 -24.84
N PRO A 167 40.78 -5.58 -25.61
CA PRO A 167 39.99 -4.46 -25.12
C PRO A 167 38.96 -4.99 -24.10
N LEU A 168 38.83 -4.35 -22.95
CA LEU A 168 37.90 -4.77 -21.90
C LEU A 168 37.19 -3.56 -21.27
N PRO A 169 35.86 -3.61 -21.06
CA PRO A 169 35.13 -2.57 -20.34
C PRO A 169 35.54 -2.54 -18.87
N ASN A 170 35.31 -1.39 -18.21
CA ASN A 170 35.71 -1.16 -16.83
C ASN A 170 35.14 -2.26 -15.89
N GLY A 171 35.98 -2.82 -15.03
CA GLY A 171 35.58 -3.89 -14.11
C GLY A 171 36.75 -4.66 -13.49
N GLN A 172 36.44 -5.60 -12.59
CA GLN A 172 37.39 -6.59 -12.08
C GLN A 172 37.33 -7.90 -12.89
N TYR A 173 38.48 -8.39 -13.31
CA TYR A 173 38.68 -9.58 -14.12
C TYR A 173 39.65 -10.58 -13.47
N TYR A 174 39.46 -11.86 -13.76
CA TYR A 174 40.32 -12.95 -13.31
C TYR A 174 40.71 -13.83 -14.51
N TYR A 175 41.93 -14.37 -14.50
CA TYR A 175 42.52 -15.03 -15.67
C TYR A 175 43.62 -16.06 -15.34
N LYS A 176 43.98 -16.86 -16.35
CA LYS A 176 45.05 -17.87 -16.38
C LYS A 176 45.63 -18.00 -17.80
N TYR A 177 46.79 -18.64 -17.92
CA TYR A 177 47.31 -19.12 -19.20
C TYR A 177 47.11 -20.64 -19.35
N ASN A 178 46.62 -21.05 -20.51
CA ASN A 178 46.53 -22.45 -20.91
C ASN A 178 47.67 -22.75 -21.90
N LEU A 179 48.47 -23.77 -21.61
CA LEU A 179 49.69 -24.10 -22.33
C LEU A 179 49.51 -25.37 -23.18
N TYR A 180 49.86 -25.28 -24.46
CA TYR A 180 49.73 -26.36 -25.42
C TYR A 180 51.13 -26.80 -25.88
N SER A 181 51.56 -28.00 -25.47
CA SER A 181 52.83 -28.60 -25.90
C SER A 181 52.69 -29.32 -27.25
N ASN A 182 51.47 -29.37 -27.78
CA ASN A 182 51.06 -30.07 -28.99
C ASN A 182 49.73 -29.46 -29.51
N ALA A 183 49.38 -29.73 -30.77
CA ALA A 183 48.23 -29.11 -31.44
C ALA A 183 46.88 -29.82 -31.20
N GLN A 184 46.77 -30.76 -30.25
CA GLN A 184 45.59 -31.65 -30.10
C GLN A 184 44.38 -31.02 -29.40
N GLY A 185 44.12 -29.73 -29.62
CA GLY A 185 42.82 -29.07 -29.36
C GLY A 185 42.43 -28.89 -27.88
N ARG A 186 43.25 -29.32 -26.93
CA ARG A 186 43.11 -29.08 -25.49
C ARG A 186 44.50 -28.84 -24.90
N TYR A 187 44.59 -27.93 -23.93
CA TYR A 187 45.84 -27.65 -23.22
C TYR A 187 46.30 -28.84 -22.37
N ASP A 188 47.61 -29.03 -22.27
CA ASP A 188 48.23 -30.05 -21.40
C ASP A 188 48.35 -29.54 -19.95
N GLU A 189 48.47 -28.22 -19.79
CA GLU A 189 48.73 -27.55 -18.51
C GLU A 189 48.01 -26.19 -18.47
N GLN A 190 47.59 -25.76 -17.28
CA GLN A 190 47.02 -24.45 -17.02
C GLN A 190 47.73 -23.85 -15.80
N ILE A 191 48.16 -22.60 -15.91
CA ILE A 191 48.95 -21.90 -14.89
C ILE A 191 48.32 -20.56 -14.49
N LEU A 192 48.65 -20.12 -13.28
CA LEU A 192 48.52 -18.73 -12.85
C LEU A 192 49.59 -17.89 -13.53
N ASP A 193 49.38 -16.58 -13.62
CA ASP A 193 50.39 -15.64 -14.12
C ASP A 193 51.56 -15.52 -13.12
N PRO A 194 52.80 -15.89 -13.48
CA PRO A 194 53.94 -15.83 -12.55
C PRO A 194 54.31 -14.41 -12.08
N ALA A 195 53.94 -13.38 -12.85
CA ALA A 195 54.15 -11.98 -12.52
C ALA A 195 52.93 -11.34 -11.82
N ASN A 196 51.81 -12.06 -11.69
CA ASN A 196 50.59 -11.62 -11.01
C ASN A 196 49.92 -12.81 -10.32
N LEU A 197 50.54 -13.31 -9.25
CA LEU A 197 50.01 -14.39 -8.42
C LEU A 197 48.99 -13.86 -7.40
N PRO A 198 47.87 -14.57 -7.15
CA PRO A 198 46.92 -14.20 -6.12
C PRO A 198 47.46 -14.37 -4.69
N LEU A 199 46.79 -13.71 -3.74
CA LEU A 199 47.01 -13.95 -2.32
C LEU A 199 46.88 -15.44 -1.99
N THR A 200 47.86 -15.97 -1.26
CA THR A 200 47.93 -17.38 -0.84
C THR A 200 48.11 -17.46 0.67
N VAL A 201 47.19 -18.18 1.32
CA VAL A 201 47.10 -18.37 2.77
C VAL A 201 47.37 -19.84 3.07
N GLY A 202 48.58 -20.15 3.54
CA GLY A 202 49.01 -21.55 3.73
C GLY A 202 49.09 -22.29 2.40
N ASN A 203 48.09 -23.12 2.09
CA ASN A 203 47.93 -23.80 0.79
C ASN A 203 46.69 -23.30 0.00
N ASN A 204 45.88 -22.41 0.58
CA ASN A 204 44.62 -21.92 0.02
C ASN A 204 44.87 -20.61 -0.74
N SER A 205 44.13 -20.37 -1.82
CA SER A 205 44.15 -19.12 -2.59
C SER A 205 42.89 -19.01 -3.44
N SER A 206 42.64 -17.85 -4.06
CA SER A 206 41.56 -17.69 -5.04
C SER A 206 41.68 -18.60 -6.27
N GLY A 207 42.84 -19.23 -6.49
CA GLY A 207 43.07 -20.11 -7.63
C GLY A 207 43.02 -19.43 -9.00
N TRP A 208 43.07 -18.10 -9.09
CA TRP A 208 43.11 -17.30 -10.33
C TRP A 208 43.95 -16.03 -10.17
N SER A 209 44.64 -15.59 -11.23
CA SER A 209 45.30 -14.27 -11.26
C SER A 209 44.25 -13.17 -11.45
N LEU A 210 44.43 -12.01 -10.79
CA LEU A 210 43.41 -10.96 -10.63
C LEU A 210 43.88 -9.63 -11.22
N PHE A 211 42.99 -8.85 -11.85
CA PHE A 211 43.25 -7.44 -12.15
C PHE A 211 41.96 -6.61 -12.22
N TYR A 212 42.12 -5.29 -12.16
CA TYR A 212 41.06 -4.29 -12.29
C TYR A 212 41.40 -3.40 -13.47
N ILE A 213 40.41 -3.06 -14.30
CA ILE A 213 40.60 -2.17 -15.45
C ILE A 213 39.64 -0.99 -15.35
N GLY A 214 40.18 0.22 -15.49
CA GLY A 214 39.43 1.46 -15.24
C GLY A 214 38.97 1.61 -13.78
N ASP A 215 37.79 2.18 -13.61
CA ASP A 215 37.14 2.57 -12.36
C ASP A 215 35.62 2.35 -12.47
N LYS A 216 34.85 2.74 -11.45
CA LYS A 216 33.38 2.57 -11.44
C LYS A 216 32.63 3.33 -12.55
N GLU A 217 33.23 4.33 -13.20
CA GLU A 217 32.54 5.20 -14.15
C GLU A 217 32.45 4.55 -15.54
N ASN A 218 31.23 4.12 -15.90
CA ASN A 218 30.93 3.24 -17.03
C ASN A 218 31.56 1.83 -16.87
N CYS A 219 31.52 1.27 -15.66
CA CYS A 219 31.80 -0.15 -15.46
C CYS A 219 30.68 -1.05 -15.98
N LEU A 220 30.95 -2.36 -16.00
CA LEU A 220 29.93 -3.38 -16.20
C LEU A 220 28.89 -3.31 -15.07
N ASP A 221 27.61 -3.31 -15.45
CA ASP A 221 26.47 -3.23 -14.53
C ASP A 221 26.61 -4.17 -13.33
N GLY A 222 26.40 -3.66 -12.12
CA GLY A 222 26.47 -4.42 -10.88
C GLY A 222 27.89 -4.74 -10.42
N GLN A 223 28.91 -4.01 -10.89
CA GLN A 223 30.31 -4.14 -10.47
C GLN A 223 30.88 -2.85 -9.85
N GLU A 224 30.05 -1.83 -9.62
CA GLU A 224 30.42 -0.45 -9.24
C GLU A 224 31.24 -0.40 -7.94
N TYR A 225 30.86 -1.21 -6.96
CA TYR A 225 31.49 -1.30 -5.65
C TYR A 225 32.66 -2.30 -5.60
N THR A 226 33.01 -2.97 -6.71
CA THR A 226 34.07 -4.00 -6.73
C THR A 226 35.49 -3.44 -6.77
N PHE A 227 35.68 -2.15 -7.09
CA PHE A 227 36.98 -1.56 -7.35
C PHE A 227 37.75 -1.17 -6.07
N PRO A 228 39.10 -1.27 -6.07
CA PRO A 228 39.93 -0.71 -5.00
C PRO A 228 40.02 0.82 -5.18
N THR A 229 39.26 1.56 -4.38
CA THR A 229 39.22 3.04 -4.38
C THR A 229 40.21 3.63 -3.37
N ASP A 230 40.23 4.96 -3.22
CA ASP A 230 41.00 5.68 -2.19
C ASP A 230 40.22 5.92 -0.88
N VAL A 231 39.11 5.19 -0.65
CA VAL A 231 38.34 5.27 0.62
C VAL A 231 39.16 4.73 1.80
N LYS A 232 38.68 5.03 3.02
CA LYS A 232 39.25 4.49 4.25
C LYS A 232 38.99 2.98 4.33
N LYS A 233 40.05 2.17 4.31
CA LYS A 233 39.95 0.72 4.15
C LYS A 233 39.87 -0.02 5.49
N GLY A 234 39.13 -1.12 5.51
CA GLY A 234 39.12 -2.12 6.56
C GLY A 234 40.36 -3.02 6.55
N GLU A 235 40.38 -3.99 7.46
CA GLU A 235 41.50 -4.95 7.62
C GLU A 235 41.02 -6.39 7.44
N VAL A 236 41.51 -7.08 6.40
CA VAL A 236 41.30 -8.52 6.23
C VAL A 236 42.41 -9.28 6.96
N ASN A 237 42.00 -10.16 7.88
CA ASN A 237 42.87 -11.00 8.70
C ASN A 237 42.52 -12.47 8.49
N TYR A 238 43.51 -13.32 8.22
CA TYR A 238 43.32 -14.78 8.11
C TYR A 238 43.81 -15.48 9.38
N MET A 239 43.02 -16.41 9.90
CA MET A 239 43.26 -17.08 11.18
C MET A 239 42.80 -18.53 11.15
N THR A 240 43.16 -19.30 12.18
CA THR A 240 42.74 -20.70 12.33
C THR A 240 41.99 -20.93 13.63
N TYR A 241 40.89 -21.67 13.55
CA TYR A 241 40.09 -22.12 14.69
C TYR A 241 40.12 -23.65 14.80
N THR A 242 39.70 -24.17 15.96
CA THR A 242 39.52 -25.62 16.15
C THR A 242 38.10 -25.99 15.74
N ALA A 243 37.97 -26.84 14.73
CA ALA A 243 36.69 -27.30 14.19
C ALA A 243 36.09 -28.48 15.01
N VAL A 244 34.85 -28.84 14.70
CA VAL A 244 34.09 -29.92 15.37
C VAL A 244 34.80 -31.29 15.39
N ASP A 245 35.61 -31.60 14.37
CA ASP A 245 36.40 -32.84 14.27
C ASP A 245 37.76 -32.77 14.99
N GLY A 246 38.09 -31.62 15.60
CA GLY A 246 39.38 -31.34 16.23
C GLY A 246 40.49 -30.92 15.26
N SER A 247 40.20 -30.78 13.96
CA SER A 247 41.14 -30.20 13.00
C SER A 247 41.32 -28.69 13.25
N GLN A 248 42.42 -28.12 12.72
CA GLN A 248 42.54 -26.67 12.59
C GLN A 248 42.06 -26.28 11.19
N GLN A 249 41.05 -25.42 11.11
CA GLN A 249 40.48 -24.94 9.85
C GLN A 249 40.68 -23.42 9.74
N ALA A 250 40.77 -22.92 8.51
CA ALA A 250 40.98 -21.51 8.24
C ALA A 250 39.66 -20.72 8.21
N MET A 251 39.75 -19.44 8.57
CA MET A 251 38.73 -18.44 8.27
C MET A 251 39.41 -17.10 7.95
N GLY A 252 38.79 -16.31 7.07
CA GLY A 252 39.15 -14.91 6.83
C GLY A 252 38.13 -13.98 7.49
N VAL A 253 38.59 -12.97 8.22
CA VAL A 253 37.75 -11.97 8.89
C VAL A 253 38.12 -10.58 8.37
N TYR A 254 37.16 -9.90 7.75
CA TYR A 254 37.21 -8.47 7.45
C TYR A 254 36.69 -7.67 8.64
N LEU A 255 37.47 -6.69 9.06
CA LEU A 255 37.08 -5.69 10.05
C LEU A 255 36.86 -4.35 9.35
N PRO A 256 35.74 -3.64 9.60
CA PRO A 256 35.48 -2.34 8.99
C PRO A 256 36.50 -1.28 9.45
N HIS A 257 36.64 -0.20 8.68
CA HIS A 257 37.64 0.81 8.97
C HIS A 257 37.47 1.43 10.37
N GLY A 258 38.56 1.49 11.15
CA GLY A 258 38.53 2.05 12.50
C GLY A 258 37.88 1.14 13.54
N TYR A 259 37.74 -0.15 13.24
CA TYR A 259 37.21 -1.18 14.13
C TYR A 259 37.71 -1.05 15.59
N ASN A 260 36.77 -0.99 16.52
CA ASN A 260 37.01 -0.64 17.93
C ASN A 260 36.33 -1.66 18.84
N LYS A 261 37.09 -2.36 19.69
CA LYS A 261 36.56 -3.40 20.60
C LYS A 261 35.58 -2.89 21.69
N ASN A 262 35.28 -1.58 21.71
CA ASN A 262 34.25 -0.99 22.55
C ASN A 262 32.92 -0.69 21.80
N LYS A 263 32.87 -0.89 20.46
CA LYS A 263 31.63 -0.87 19.65
C LYS A 263 31.22 -2.31 19.36
N THR A 264 29.92 -2.58 19.37
CA THR A 264 29.34 -3.84 18.88
C THR A 264 29.09 -3.73 17.38
N TYR A 265 29.47 -4.75 16.60
CA TYR A 265 29.30 -4.79 15.14
C TYR A 265 28.33 -5.90 14.72
N LYS A 266 27.55 -5.67 13.67
CA LYS A 266 26.74 -6.70 13.00
C LYS A 266 27.65 -7.63 12.17
N THR A 267 27.24 -8.88 11.92
CA THR A 267 28.11 -9.90 11.31
C THR A 267 27.50 -10.61 10.12
N LEU A 268 28.17 -10.56 8.96
CA LEU A 268 27.87 -11.36 7.78
C LEU A 268 28.81 -12.58 7.70
N TYR A 269 28.24 -13.78 7.77
CA TYR A 269 28.94 -15.03 7.48
C TYR A 269 28.76 -15.39 6.00
N LEU A 270 29.86 -15.67 5.29
CA LEU A 270 29.88 -15.70 3.83
C LEU A 270 30.59 -16.97 3.29
N SER A 271 29.83 -17.85 2.64
CA SER A 271 30.23 -19.21 2.26
C SER A 271 30.55 -19.36 0.77
N HIS A 272 31.62 -20.10 0.43
CA HIS A 272 32.12 -20.29 -0.94
C HIS A 272 31.46 -21.48 -1.67
N GLY A 273 31.75 -21.61 -2.97
CA GLY A 273 31.28 -22.71 -3.80
C GLY A 273 31.93 -24.06 -3.48
N SER A 274 31.37 -25.17 -3.98
CA SER A 274 31.99 -26.50 -3.79
C SER A 274 33.35 -26.59 -4.49
N GLY A 275 34.43 -26.61 -3.72
CA GLY A 275 35.82 -26.61 -4.21
C GLY A 275 36.58 -25.31 -3.93
N GLY A 276 35.88 -24.25 -3.53
CA GLY A 276 36.45 -22.99 -3.05
C GLY A 276 37.06 -23.06 -1.66
N ASN A 277 37.46 -21.91 -1.10
CA ASN A 277 38.06 -21.75 0.23
C ASN A 277 37.84 -20.31 0.77
N GLU A 278 38.37 -20.01 1.95
CA GLU A 278 38.18 -18.73 2.67
C GLU A 278 38.73 -17.50 1.93
N VAL A 279 39.74 -17.68 1.06
CA VAL A 279 40.40 -16.57 0.34
C VAL A 279 39.55 -16.04 -0.83
N GLU A 280 38.65 -16.86 -1.39
CA GLU A 280 37.97 -16.54 -2.66
C GLU A 280 37.14 -15.27 -2.59
N TRP A 281 36.31 -15.11 -1.54
CA TRP A 281 35.39 -13.99 -1.41
C TRP A 281 36.10 -12.65 -1.27
N PHE A 282 37.22 -12.58 -0.54
CA PHE A 282 37.99 -11.34 -0.41
C PHE A 282 38.86 -11.02 -1.63
N GLU A 283 39.19 -12.01 -2.47
CA GLU A 283 39.94 -11.79 -3.71
C GLU A 283 39.02 -11.70 -4.94
N ILE A 284 38.66 -12.83 -5.56
CA ILE A 284 37.87 -12.87 -6.80
C ILE A 284 36.39 -12.51 -6.58
N GLY A 285 35.89 -12.61 -5.35
CA GLY A 285 34.57 -12.14 -4.93
C GLY A 285 34.49 -10.67 -4.51
N SER A 286 35.60 -9.92 -4.56
CA SER A 286 35.67 -8.47 -4.25
C SER A 286 35.18 -8.03 -2.87
N ALA A 287 34.83 -8.93 -1.95
CA ALA A 287 34.05 -8.59 -0.76
C ALA A 287 34.70 -7.50 0.10
N LYS A 288 36.05 -7.47 0.19
CA LYS A 288 36.78 -6.42 0.90
C LYS A 288 36.56 -5.02 0.29
N ASN A 289 36.53 -4.92 -1.03
CA ASN A 289 36.26 -3.67 -1.75
C ASN A 289 34.77 -3.31 -1.69
N ILE A 290 33.87 -4.29 -1.82
CA ILE A 290 32.41 -4.09 -1.73
C ILE A 290 32.05 -3.51 -0.36
N MET A 291 32.55 -4.10 0.73
CA MET A 291 32.36 -3.57 2.09
C MET A 291 33.00 -2.19 2.26
N ASP A 292 34.28 -2.02 1.88
CA ASP A 292 34.97 -0.73 1.99
C ASP A 292 34.21 0.40 1.26
N ASN A 293 33.70 0.14 0.05
CA ASN A 293 32.99 1.13 -0.75
C ASN A 293 31.56 1.39 -0.24
N LEU A 294 30.79 0.36 0.15
CA LEU A 294 29.43 0.54 0.67
C LEU A 294 29.42 1.19 2.06
N ILE A 295 30.35 0.82 2.95
CA ILE A 295 30.51 1.46 4.28
C ILE A 295 30.99 2.91 4.11
N ALA A 296 31.95 3.18 3.20
CA ALA A 296 32.40 4.55 2.94
C ALA A 296 31.36 5.43 2.22
N ALA A 297 30.39 4.82 1.52
CA ALA A 297 29.23 5.50 0.96
C ALA A 297 28.08 5.68 1.97
N GLY A 298 28.13 5.00 3.12
CA GLY A 298 27.06 5.04 4.13
C GLY A 298 25.83 4.19 3.78
N GLU A 299 25.97 3.27 2.83
CA GLU A 299 24.89 2.41 2.33
C GLU A 299 24.58 1.30 3.35
N VAL A 300 25.63 0.76 3.98
CA VAL A 300 25.57 -0.28 5.04
C VAL A 300 26.37 0.17 6.27
N GLU A 301 25.89 -0.20 7.46
CA GLU A 301 26.64 0.01 8.70
C GLU A 301 27.97 -0.74 8.73
N ASP A 302 28.90 -0.27 9.57
CA ASP A 302 30.14 -1.00 9.93
C ASP A 302 29.83 -2.48 10.23
N THR A 303 30.25 -3.37 9.33
CA THR A 303 29.92 -4.79 9.39
C THR A 303 31.18 -5.64 9.37
N VAL A 304 31.25 -6.62 10.28
CA VAL A 304 32.30 -7.66 10.26
C VAL A 304 31.88 -8.75 9.27
N VAL A 305 32.77 -9.14 8.35
CA VAL A 305 32.50 -10.22 7.38
C VAL A 305 33.43 -11.40 7.65
N VAL A 306 32.84 -12.58 7.77
CA VAL A 306 33.54 -13.83 8.12
C VAL A 306 33.39 -14.83 6.96
N THR A 307 34.53 -15.27 6.43
CA THR A 307 34.64 -16.24 5.33
C THR A 307 35.25 -17.53 5.83
N LEU A 308 34.75 -18.68 5.39
CA LEU A 308 35.01 -19.99 6.01
C LEU A 308 35.73 -20.93 5.05
N ASP A 309 36.75 -21.69 5.49
CA ASP A 309 37.22 -22.86 4.75
C ASP A 309 36.31 -24.06 5.05
N LEU A 310 35.54 -24.48 4.04
CA LEU A 310 34.67 -25.67 4.11
C LEU A 310 35.15 -26.78 3.14
N THR A 311 36.39 -26.73 2.63
CA THR A 311 36.95 -27.70 1.67
C THR A 311 36.88 -29.14 2.16
N THR A 312 37.20 -29.36 3.44
CA THR A 312 37.18 -30.68 4.11
C THR A 312 35.77 -31.23 4.19
N THR A 313 34.81 -30.42 4.62
CA THR A 313 33.45 -30.87 4.93
C THR A 313 32.57 -30.96 3.68
N PHE A 314 32.74 -30.09 2.68
CA PHE A 314 32.09 -30.27 1.36
C PHE A 314 32.57 -31.56 0.65
N ARG A 315 33.83 -31.98 0.86
CA ARG A 315 34.34 -33.27 0.33
C ARG A 315 33.67 -34.47 1.02
N LEU A 316 33.28 -34.36 2.29
CA LEU A 316 32.50 -35.39 2.98
C LEU A 316 31.05 -35.38 2.49
N GLY A 317 30.39 -34.21 2.49
CA GLY A 317 28.96 -34.08 2.18
C GLY A 317 28.56 -34.38 0.74
N ASN A 318 29.37 -34.01 -0.27
CA ASN A 318 29.10 -34.41 -1.66
C ASN A 318 29.37 -35.92 -1.92
N SER A 319 29.91 -36.67 -0.95
CA SER A 319 30.40 -38.06 -1.14
C SER A 319 29.61 -39.14 -0.39
N ALA A 320 28.71 -38.80 0.53
CA ALA A 320 28.01 -39.76 1.39
C ALA A 320 26.57 -39.33 1.70
N PRO A 321 25.55 -40.17 1.40
CA PRO A 321 24.17 -39.88 1.80
C PRO A 321 24.01 -39.74 3.33
N GLY A 322 23.44 -38.62 3.78
CA GLY A 322 22.99 -38.41 5.16
C GLY A 322 24.08 -38.17 6.22
N ARG A 323 25.27 -37.69 5.82
CA ARG A 323 26.32 -37.16 6.72
C ARG A 323 27.16 -36.11 5.99
N GLY A 324 26.58 -34.93 5.78
CA GLY A 324 27.17 -33.85 4.98
C GLY A 324 27.00 -32.47 5.60
N PHE A 325 25.79 -31.91 5.53
CA PHE A 325 25.53 -30.57 6.05
C PHE A 325 25.42 -30.54 7.57
N GLU A 326 25.07 -31.65 8.21
CA GLU A 326 24.90 -31.76 9.68
C GLU A 326 26.22 -31.47 10.43
N THR A 327 27.35 -31.91 9.87
CA THR A 327 28.68 -31.61 10.43
C THR A 327 29.18 -30.20 10.07
N ILE A 328 28.54 -29.52 9.10
CA ILE A 328 28.81 -28.11 8.78
C ILE A 328 27.98 -27.20 9.69
N GLU A 329 26.70 -27.52 9.87
CA GLU A 329 25.75 -26.99 10.86
C GLU A 329 26.38 -27.01 12.26
N ASP A 330 26.73 -28.19 12.79
CA ASP A 330 27.42 -28.34 14.09
C ASP A 330 28.65 -27.42 14.21
N ASN A 331 29.47 -27.35 13.15
CA ASN A 331 30.71 -26.58 13.14
C ASN A 331 30.47 -25.06 13.07
N ILE A 332 29.45 -24.61 12.34
CA ILE A 332 29.11 -23.19 12.24
C ILE A 332 28.51 -22.71 13.56
N MET A 333 27.48 -23.40 14.05
CA MET A 333 26.70 -22.96 15.21
C MET A 333 27.47 -23.12 16.52
N ASN A 334 28.23 -24.21 16.71
CA ASN A 334 28.91 -24.50 17.99
C ASN A 334 30.41 -24.13 18.02
N TYR A 335 31.04 -23.83 16.88
CA TYR A 335 32.49 -23.53 16.82
C TYR A 335 32.79 -22.20 16.14
N VAL A 336 32.30 -21.94 14.92
CA VAL A 336 32.60 -20.69 14.19
C VAL A 336 31.98 -19.47 14.89
N ILE A 337 30.65 -19.47 15.09
CA ILE A 337 29.94 -18.31 15.66
C ILE A 337 30.47 -18.00 17.09
N PRO A 338 30.56 -18.97 18.02
CA PRO A 338 31.14 -18.72 19.35
C PRO A 338 32.62 -18.32 19.32
N TYR A 339 33.40 -18.74 18.32
CA TYR A 339 34.78 -18.29 18.15
C TYR A 339 34.83 -16.81 17.75
N VAL A 340 34.01 -16.38 16.79
CA VAL A 340 33.96 -14.97 16.37
C VAL A 340 33.47 -14.08 17.52
N GLU A 341 32.37 -14.46 18.19
CA GLU A 341 31.78 -13.74 19.34
C GLU A 341 32.72 -13.65 20.55
N SER A 342 33.70 -14.55 20.70
CA SER A 342 34.68 -14.51 21.80
C SER A 342 35.99 -13.78 21.47
N HIS A 343 36.29 -13.50 20.19
CA HIS A 343 37.52 -12.81 19.76
C HIS A 343 37.26 -11.39 19.24
N TYR A 344 36.05 -11.15 18.72
CA TYR A 344 35.59 -9.90 18.12
C TYR A 344 34.36 -9.35 18.87
N SER A 345 34.23 -8.02 18.90
CA SER A 345 33.13 -7.30 19.55
C SER A 345 31.93 -7.27 18.61
N VAL A 346 31.32 -8.43 18.37
CA VAL A 346 30.16 -8.59 17.49
C VAL A 346 28.88 -8.80 18.31
N SER A 347 27.73 -8.53 17.69
CA SER A 347 26.45 -8.82 18.31
C SER A 347 26.17 -10.32 18.34
N THR A 348 25.49 -10.77 19.39
CA THR A 348 25.01 -12.15 19.56
C THR A 348 23.54 -12.32 19.19
N ASN A 349 22.83 -11.22 18.86
CA ASN A 349 21.43 -11.25 18.46
C ASN A 349 21.25 -11.86 17.07
N ALA A 350 20.18 -12.64 16.86
CA ALA A 350 19.84 -13.21 15.55
C ALA A 350 19.67 -12.12 14.47
N LYS A 351 18.91 -11.05 14.74
CA LYS A 351 18.71 -9.92 13.82
C LYS A 351 19.98 -9.16 13.40
N ASP A 352 21.08 -9.33 14.13
CA ASP A 352 22.37 -8.67 13.84
C ASP A 352 23.36 -9.63 13.13
N ARG A 353 22.86 -10.81 12.72
CA ARG A 353 23.61 -11.92 12.14
C ARG A 353 23.00 -12.31 10.79
N ALA A 354 23.82 -12.29 9.74
CA ALA A 354 23.44 -12.70 8.38
C ALA A 354 24.27 -13.90 7.93
N PHE A 355 23.69 -14.76 7.07
CA PHE A 355 24.44 -15.84 6.41
C PHE A 355 24.15 -15.85 4.91
N ALA A 356 25.19 -15.75 4.08
CA ALA A 356 25.06 -15.83 2.64
C ALA A 356 26.06 -16.81 2.02
N GLY A 357 25.82 -17.24 0.79
CA GLY A 357 26.79 -18.08 0.08
C GLY A 357 26.42 -18.37 -1.36
N LEU A 358 27.42 -18.81 -2.14
CA LEU A 358 27.28 -19.14 -3.56
C LEU A 358 27.32 -20.65 -3.81
N SER A 359 26.49 -21.15 -4.72
CA SER A 359 26.50 -22.53 -5.23
C SER A 359 26.46 -23.60 -4.12
N GLY A 360 27.60 -24.21 -3.79
CA GLY A 360 27.74 -25.12 -2.64
C GLY A 360 27.43 -24.44 -1.30
N GLY A 361 27.86 -23.19 -1.13
CA GLY A 361 27.52 -22.34 0.01
C GLY A 361 26.05 -21.96 0.04
N ALA A 362 25.41 -21.72 -1.11
CA ALA A 362 23.97 -21.43 -1.16
C ALA A 362 23.10 -22.61 -0.71
N ARG A 363 23.48 -23.85 -1.10
CA ARG A 363 22.84 -25.08 -0.57
C ARG A 363 22.98 -25.20 0.95
N LEU A 364 24.12 -24.77 1.51
CA LEU A 364 24.31 -24.68 2.96
C LEU A 364 23.45 -23.57 3.57
N THR A 365 23.32 -22.41 2.93
CA THR A 365 22.40 -21.33 3.36
C THR A 365 20.96 -21.85 3.45
N THR A 366 20.47 -22.60 2.45
CA THR A 366 19.13 -23.20 2.49
C THR A 366 18.99 -24.24 3.61
N PHE A 367 20.06 -24.98 3.93
CA PHE A 367 20.06 -25.94 5.03
C PHE A 367 20.02 -25.23 6.40
N LEU A 368 20.82 -24.18 6.60
CA LEU A 368 20.81 -23.37 7.82
C LEU A 368 19.46 -22.67 8.00
N TYR A 369 18.83 -22.17 6.92
CA TYR A 369 17.46 -21.69 6.97
C TYR A 369 16.47 -22.78 7.42
N GLN A 370 16.57 -24.02 6.92
CA GLN A 370 15.71 -25.13 7.35
C GLN A 370 15.86 -25.50 8.84
N LYS A 371 16.96 -25.11 9.49
CA LYS A 371 17.36 -25.61 10.81
C LYS A 371 17.40 -24.54 11.90
N HIS A 372 17.74 -23.33 11.53
CA HIS A 372 18.16 -22.24 12.40
C HIS A 372 17.60 -20.89 11.93
N ALA A 373 16.41 -20.85 11.30
CA ALA A 373 15.84 -19.62 10.77
C ALA A 373 15.75 -18.49 11.82
N GLY A 374 15.40 -18.82 13.06
CA GLY A 374 15.36 -17.87 14.18
C GLY A 374 16.72 -17.45 14.77
N GLU A 375 17.84 -17.93 14.24
CA GLU A 375 19.20 -17.58 14.72
C GLU A 375 19.95 -16.62 13.80
N PHE A 376 19.34 -16.25 12.66
CA PHE A 376 19.85 -15.27 11.70
C PHE A 376 18.73 -14.31 11.31
N GLY A 377 19.03 -13.05 11.06
CA GLY A 377 18.06 -12.07 10.56
C GLY A 377 17.95 -12.06 9.03
N TYR A 378 18.95 -12.60 8.32
CA TYR A 378 19.06 -12.46 6.86
C TYR A 378 19.74 -13.68 6.24
N PHE A 379 19.19 -14.19 5.13
CA PHE A 379 19.81 -15.24 4.33
C PHE A 379 19.98 -14.83 2.86
N GLY A 380 21.20 -14.96 2.34
CA GLY A 380 21.55 -14.70 0.92
C GLY A 380 21.85 -16.01 0.17
N MET A 381 20.96 -16.45 -0.71
CA MET A 381 21.08 -17.73 -1.43
C MET A 381 21.46 -17.50 -2.90
N PHE A 382 22.75 -17.59 -3.23
CA PHE A 382 23.24 -17.25 -4.57
C PHE A 382 23.47 -18.49 -5.46
N SER A 383 22.71 -18.62 -6.54
CA SER A 383 22.91 -19.59 -7.63
C SER A 383 22.71 -21.07 -7.28
N HIS A 384 22.08 -21.40 -6.14
CA HIS A 384 21.55 -22.75 -5.86
C HIS A 384 20.62 -22.74 -4.63
N THR A 385 19.70 -23.69 -4.55
CA THR A 385 18.93 -24.04 -3.33
C THR A 385 18.98 -25.55 -3.07
N LEU A 386 18.46 -26.03 -1.94
CA LEU A 386 18.23 -27.46 -1.72
C LEU A 386 16.83 -27.88 -2.18
N SER A 387 16.77 -28.79 -3.15
CA SER A 387 15.54 -29.40 -3.66
C SER A 387 14.80 -30.21 -2.59
N GLY A 388 13.47 -30.12 -2.54
CA GLY A 388 12.67 -31.02 -1.69
C GLY A 388 12.65 -30.67 -0.19
N ILE A 389 13.05 -29.45 0.20
CA ILE A 389 12.82 -28.94 1.56
C ILE A 389 11.33 -28.82 1.86
N ASP A 390 10.97 -29.06 3.11
CA ASP A 390 9.61 -28.95 3.65
C ASP A 390 9.47 -27.61 4.39
N VAL A 391 9.16 -26.54 3.66
CA VAL A 391 9.14 -25.15 4.15
C VAL A 391 8.04 -24.93 5.18
N GLU A 392 6.90 -25.63 5.05
CA GLU A 392 5.76 -25.53 5.97
C GLU A 392 6.09 -25.98 7.40
N ASN A 393 7.15 -26.78 7.57
CA ASN A 393 7.62 -27.30 8.86
C ASN A 393 8.96 -26.67 9.31
N ILE A 394 9.37 -25.52 8.78
CA ILE A 394 10.53 -24.76 9.27
C ILE A 394 10.11 -23.92 10.48
N GLU A 395 10.79 -24.08 11.61
CA GLU A 395 10.56 -23.26 12.81
C GLU A 395 11.10 -21.84 12.59
N ASN A 396 10.30 -20.81 12.91
CA ASN A 396 10.63 -19.40 12.66
C ASN A 396 10.90 -19.06 11.18
N LYS A 397 10.22 -19.76 10.25
CA LYS A 397 10.39 -19.62 8.79
C LYS A 397 10.26 -18.19 8.23
N ASP A 398 9.51 -17.33 8.92
CA ASP A 398 9.22 -15.94 8.54
C ASP A 398 10.05 -14.90 9.32
N TYR A 399 10.98 -15.34 10.18
CA TYR A 399 11.85 -14.45 10.96
C TYR A 399 13.00 -13.82 10.14
N PRO A 400 13.72 -14.57 9.27
CA PRO A 400 14.81 -13.99 8.49
C PRO A 400 14.31 -13.43 7.15
N THR A 401 14.83 -12.27 6.74
CA THR A 401 14.63 -11.76 5.38
C THR A 401 15.42 -12.61 4.39
N LEU A 402 14.75 -13.05 3.30
CA LEU A 402 15.29 -14.00 2.33
C LEU A 402 15.59 -13.32 0.99
N MET A 403 16.86 -13.10 0.69
CA MET A 403 17.30 -12.72 -0.66
C MET A 403 17.76 -13.97 -1.42
N LEU A 404 17.07 -14.27 -2.52
CA LEU A 404 17.42 -15.32 -3.47
C LEU A 404 17.96 -14.68 -4.75
N GLY A 405 18.90 -15.33 -5.45
CA GLY A 405 19.28 -14.83 -6.78
C GLY A 405 20.30 -15.68 -7.52
N TYR A 406 20.35 -15.52 -8.83
CA TYR A 406 21.18 -16.30 -9.75
C TYR A 406 21.46 -15.52 -11.03
N GLY A 407 22.49 -15.94 -11.78
CA GLY A 407 22.70 -15.40 -13.12
C GLY A 407 21.60 -15.87 -14.09
N ASN A 408 21.02 -15.01 -14.91
CA ASN A 408 19.99 -15.36 -15.90
C ASN A 408 20.45 -16.37 -16.98
N LEU A 409 21.74 -16.70 -17.05
CA LEU A 409 22.30 -17.80 -17.84
C LEU A 409 22.64 -19.07 -17.02
N ASP A 410 22.57 -19.03 -15.69
CA ASP A 410 22.89 -20.16 -14.80
C ASP A 410 21.88 -21.33 -14.92
N PRO A 411 22.32 -22.56 -15.29
CA PRO A 411 21.45 -23.74 -15.28
C PRO A 411 21.06 -24.20 -13.86
N PHE A 412 21.89 -23.97 -12.83
CA PHE A 412 21.58 -24.39 -11.46
C PHE A 412 20.46 -23.54 -10.86
N GLY A 413 20.57 -22.20 -10.96
CA GLY A 413 19.50 -21.31 -10.53
C GLY A 413 18.14 -21.66 -11.15
N LYS A 414 18.07 -21.70 -12.49
CA LYS A 414 16.85 -22.06 -13.25
C LYS A 414 16.23 -23.40 -12.86
N THR A 415 17.05 -24.39 -12.49
CA THR A 415 16.57 -25.74 -12.16
C THR A 415 16.05 -25.84 -10.73
N ASN A 416 16.63 -25.08 -9.79
CA ASN A 416 16.38 -25.28 -8.35
C ASN A 416 15.54 -24.17 -7.71
N PHE A 417 15.61 -22.92 -8.16
CA PHE A 417 14.78 -21.85 -7.59
C PHE A 417 13.28 -22.09 -7.79
N PRO A 418 12.75 -22.48 -8.97
CA PRO A 418 11.30 -22.68 -9.15
C PRO A 418 10.66 -23.76 -8.26
N ASP A 419 11.40 -24.81 -7.85
CA ASP A 419 10.91 -25.78 -6.84
C ASP A 419 10.94 -25.18 -5.43
N PHE A 420 11.91 -24.32 -5.12
CA PHE A 420 12.07 -23.72 -3.80
C PHE A 420 11.12 -22.54 -3.57
N THR A 421 11.00 -21.63 -4.53
CA THR A 421 10.06 -20.49 -4.47
C THR A 421 8.62 -20.97 -4.39
N SER A 422 8.22 -21.94 -5.22
CA SER A 422 6.88 -22.55 -5.14
C SER A 422 6.55 -23.18 -3.78
N ARG A 423 7.56 -23.50 -2.94
CA ARG A 423 7.37 -23.96 -1.54
C ARG A 423 7.30 -22.80 -0.55
N LEU A 424 8.08 -21.74 -0.77
CA LEU A 424 7.98 -20.48 0.00
C LEU A 424 6.60 -19.85 -0.21
N ASP A 425 6.16 -19.71 -1.47
CA ASP A 425 4.82 -19.24 -1.87
C ASP A 425 3.72 -20.04 -1.14
N LYS A 426 3.80 -21.38 -1.22
CA LYS A 426 2.83 -22.29 -0.60
C LYS A 426 2.82 -22.21 0.93
N ALA A 427 3.95 -21.88 1.55
CA ALA A 427 4.09 -21.69 2.99
C ALA A 427 3.83 -20.24 3.44
N GLY A 428 3.55 -19.30 2.52
CA GLY A 428 3.35 -17.88 2.82
C GLY A 428 4.61 -17.15 3.31
N VAL A 429 5.81 -17.64 2.98
CA VAL A 429 7.08 -17.01 3.36
C VAL A 429 7.43 -15.90 2.36
N LYS A 430 7.75 -14.70 2.84
CA LYS A 430 8.26 -13.60 2.00
C LYS A 430 9.73 -13.83 1.60
N TYR A 431 10.05 -13.55 0.34
CA TYR A 431 11.40 -13.59 -0.23
C TYR A 431 11.44 -12.74 -1.50
N ASP A 432 12.64 -12.32 -1.90
CA ASP A 432 12.89 -11.72 -3.22
C ASP A 432 13.77 -12.63 -4.08
N LEU A 433 13.62 -12.55 -5.41
CA LEU A 433 14.37 -13.36 -6.37
C LEU A 433 14.94 -12.52 -7.51
N TYR A 434 16.27 -12.44 -7.59
CA TYR A 434 16.99 -11.69 -8.64
C TYR A 434 17.59 -12.62 -9.72
N ASP A 435 17.22 -12.43 -10.99
CA ASP A 435 17.86 -13.09 -12.16
C ASP A 435 18.87 -12.16 -12.85
N VAL A 436 19.92 -11.78 -12.12
CA VAL A 436 20.94 -10.80 -12.59
C VAL A 436 21.62 -11.24 -13.89
N ASN A 437 22.09 -10.26 -14.69
CA ASN A 437 22.89 -10.54 -15.89
C ASN A 437 24.18 -11.32 -15.54
N GLY A 438 24.29 -12.56 -16.00
CA GLY A 438 25.48 -13.40 -15.76
C GLY A 438 25.17 -14.90 -15.77
N GLY A 439 26.21 -15.72 -15.54
CA GLY A 439 26.09 -17.18 -15.46
C GLY A 439 26.32 -17.71 -14.05
N HIS A 440 26.76 -18.97 -13.95
CA HIS A 440 27.19 -19.56 -12.68
C HIS A 440 28.63 -19.13 -12.33
N ASP A 441 28.84 -17.83 -12.16
CA ASP A 441 30.18 -17.24 -12.09
C ASP A 441 30.28 -15.97 -11.22
N TRP A 442 31.53 -15.60 -10.94
CA TRP A 442 31.87 -14.47 -10.05
C TRP A 442 31.35 -13.11 -10.49
N GLY A 443 31.00 -12.87 -11.77
CA GLY A 443 30.26 -11.67 -12.18
C GLY A 443 28.95 -11.54 -11.40
N ALA A 444 28.04 -12.50 -11.61
CA ALA A 444 26.75 -12.56 -10.93
C ALA A 444 26.90 -12.59 -9.39
N TRP A 445 27.86 -13.33 -8.84
CA TRP A 445 28.03 -13.42 -7.38
C TRP A 445 28.53 -12.13 -6.71
N ARG A 446 29.29 -11.29 -7.43
CA ARG A 446 29.66 -9.95 -6.94
C ARG A 446 28.46 -9.01 -6.95
N THR A 447 27.65 -9.03 -8.01
CA THR A 447 26.42 -8.24 -8.10
C THR A 447 25.40 -8.65 -7.03
N LEU A 448 25.17 -9.95 -6.87
CA LEU A 448 24.27 -10.47 -5.82
C LEU A 448 24.76 -10.16 -4.41
N LEU A 449 26.08 -10.21 -4.14
CA LEU A 449 26.62 -9.76 -2.86
C LEU A 449 26.45 -8.25 -2.67
N SER A 450 26.66 -7.43 -3.71
CA SER A 450 26.46 -5.97 -3.62
C SER A 450 25.01 -5.61 -3.34
N ILE A 451 24.03 -6.25 -4.00
CA ILE A 451 22.60 -6.08 -3.71
C ILE A 451 22.31 -6.53 -2.27
N PHE A 452 22.75 -7.73 -1.87
CA PHE A 452 22.52 -8.23 -0.50
C PHE A 452 23.08 -7.27 0.57
N VAL A 453 24.30 -6.78 0.38
CA VAL A 453 24.99 -5.91 1.35
C VAL A 453 24.43 -4.47 1.35
N LYS A 454 23.84 -3.99 0.25
CA LYS A 454 23.30 -2.62 0.14
C LYS A 454 21.82 -2.54 0.50
N ASP A 455 21.03 -3.47 -0.03
CA ASP A 455 19.57 -3.37 -0.09
C ASP A 455 18.88 -4.26 0.97
N TYR A 456 19.57 -5.26 1.53
CA TYR A 456 19.06 -6.15 2.59
C TYR A 456 19.81 -6.03 3.91
N LEU A 457 21.14 -5.98 3.88
CA LEU A 457 21.96 -5.73 5.07
C LEU A 457 22.06 -4.22 5.30
N TRP A 458 21.53 -3.65 6.38
CA TRP A 458 20.60 -4.21 7.35
C TRP A 458 19.29 -3.44 7.18
N GLU A 459 18.14 -4.10 7.28
CA GLU A 459 16.87 -3.40 7.40
C GLU A 459 16.93 -2.54 8.67
N ASP A 460 16.98 -1.24 8.45
CA ASP A 460 17.48 -0.32 9.46
C ASP A 460 16.61 0.94 9.48
N THR A 461 15.46 0.76 10.14
CA THR A 461 14.59 1.81 10.69
C THR A 461 15.29 2.68 11.75
N ASN A 462 16.61 2.60 11.85
CA ASN A 462 17.45 3.38 12.74
C ASN A 462 18.71 3.92 12.02
N LYS A 463 18.84 3.84 10.66
CA LYS A 463 20.04 4.30 9.92
C LYS A 463 20.43 5.70 10.38
N PRO A 464 21.57 5.86 11.09
CA PRO A 464 22.04 7.18 11.47
C PRO A 464 22.26 8.02 10.21
N VAL A 465 21.89 9.30 10.24
CA VAL A 465 22.18 10.20 9.12
C VAL A 465 23.69 10.16 8.86
N ASN A 466 24.08 9.78 7.65
CA ASN A 466 25.50 9.63 7.32
C ASN A 466 26.22 10.98 7.49
N PRO A 467 27.41 11.03 8.13
CA PRO A 467 28.24 12.23 8.25
C PRO A 467 28.75 12.76 6.90
N GLY A 468 27.84 13.37 6.13
CA GLY A 468 27.98 13.75 4.72
C GLY A 468 26.65 13.91 3.99
N GLU A 469 25.59 13.20 4.41
CA GLU A 469 24.20 13.40 3.94
C GLU A 469 23.41 14.39 4.82
N GLU A 470 23.89 14.68 6.03
CA GLU A 470 23.33 15.70 6.93
C GLU A 470 23.10 17.04 6.21
N GLY A 471 21.85 17.49 6.15
CA GLY A 471 21.40 18.74 5.54
C GLY A 471 20.72 18.56 4.18
N THR A 472 20.42 17.32 3.80
CA THR A 472 19.75 16.97 2.53
C THR A 472 18.27 16.65 2.72
N ALA A 473 17.52 16.62 1.63
CA ALA A 473 16.15 16.15 1.64
C ALA A 473 16.05 14.65 1.97
N GLU A 474 17.04 13.84 1.61
CA GLU A 474 17.09 12.41 1.95
C GLU A 474 17.35 12.19 3.45
N SER A 475 18.24 12.95 4.09
CA SER A 475 18.40 12.88 5.55
C SER A 475 17.13 13.35 6.28
N ALA A 476 16.48 14.40 5.77
CA ALA A 476 15.19 14.85 6.28
C ALA A 476 14.09 13.77 6.13
N VAL A 477 13.92 13.16 4.95
CA VAL A 477 12.97 12.04 4.70
C VAL A 477 13.17 10.90 5.70
N ARG A 478 14.40 10.42 5.90
CA ARG A 478 14.68 9.32 6.85
C ARG A 478 14.36 9.68 8.30
N SER A 479 14.40 10.97 8.67
CA SER A 479 14.08 11.45 10.01
C SER A 479 12.59 11.66 10.29
N VAL A 480 11.72 11.53 9.28
CA VAL A 480 10.27 11.55 9.48
C VAL A 480 9.80 10.16 9.94
N ILE A 481 9.09 10.13 11.07
CA ILE A 481 8.38 8.96 11.58
C ILE A 481 6.88 9.20 11.38
N ILE A 482 6.22 8.31 10.64
CA ILE A 482 4.77 8.24 10.50
C ILE A 482 4.23 7.36 11.64
N PRO A 483 3.15 7.77 12.33
CA PRO A 483 2.50 6.96 13.35
C PRO A 483 1.59 5.91 12.69
N ARG A 484 1.84 4.64 12.98
CA ARG A 484 0.95 3.53 12.58
C ARG A 484 0.34 2.90 13.82
N TYR A 485 -0.99 2.86 13.90
CA TYR A 485 -1.71 2.30 15.05
C TYR A 485 -2.26 0.93 14.68
N GLU A 486 -1.83 -0.12 15.38
CA GLU A 486 -2.35 -1.48 15.15
C GLU A 486 -3.74 -1.67 15.79
N LYS A 487 -4.44 -2.78 15.47
CA LYS A 487 -5.84 -3.02 15.88
C LYS A 487 -6.08 -3.03 17.40
N ASP A 488 -5.03 -3.21 18.22
CA ASP A 488 -5.10 -3.18 19.69
C ASP A 488 -4.84 -1.77 20.28
N GLY A 489 -4.66 -0.76 19.43
CA GLY A 489 -4.30 0.61 19.80
C GLY A 489 -2.80 0.86 19.96
N THR A 490 -1.94 -0.15 19.76
CA THR A 490 -0.49 0.01 19.87
C THR A 490 0.06 0.88 18.74
N LYS A 491 0.64 2.04 19.10
CA LYS A 491 1.41 2.87 18.18
C LYS A 491 2.77 2.24 17.88
N THR A 492 3.01 1.96 16.60
CA THR A 492 4.30 1.58 16.03
C THR A 492 4.93 2.76 15.30
N GLU A 493 6.26 2.77 15.20
CA GLU A 493 7.01 3.78 14.46
C GLU A 493 7.33 3.27 13.06
N GLN A 494 6.91 4.01 12.04
CA GLN A 494 7.11 3.68 10.63
C GLN A 494 7.84 4.83 9.92
N HIS A 495 8.65 4.53 8.90
CA HIS A 495 9.23 5.55 8.03
C HIS A 495 8.38 5.76 6.78
N ILE A 496 8.72 6.80 6.01
CA ILE A 496 8.21 7.02 4.65
C ILE A 496 8.68 5.84 3.77
N SER A 497 7.74 5.07 3.22
CA SER A 497 8.01 3.99 2.25
C SER A 497 8.46 4.57 0.90
N ASP A 498 9.21 3.83 0.08
CA ASP A 498 9.62 4.31 -1.26
C ASP A 498 8.41 4.57 -2.17
N THR A 499 7.30 3.86 -1.99
CA THR A 499 6.01 4.16 -2.63
C THR A 499 5.55 5.57 -2.27
N LEU A 500 5.30 5.83 -0.97
CA LEU A 500 4.87 7.15 -0.48
C LEU A 500 5.85 8.26 -0.88
N LYS A 501 7.15 7.97 -0.77
CA LYS A 501 8.27 8.85 -1.15
C LYS A 501 8.15 9.34 -2.60
N SER A 502 7.66 8.50 -3.52
CA SER A 502 7.53 8.85 -4.94
C SER A 502 6.52 9.97 -5.21
N HIS A 503 5.53 10.15 -4.34
CA HIS A 503 4.54 11.23 -4.40
C HIS A 503 5.04 12.55 -3.77
N LEU A 504 6.18 12.54 -3.08
CA LEU A 504 6.70 13.69 -2.34
C LEU A 504 7.66 14.56 -3.18
N SER A 505 7.56 15.88 -3.02
CA SER A 505 8.43 16.88 -3.65
C SER A 505 9.80 17.00 -2.97
N ILE A 506 10.54 15.89 -2.92
CA ILE A 506 11.85 15.75 -2.27
C ILE A 506 12.93 16.43 -3.12
N LYS A 507 13.53 17.49 -2.56
CA LYS A 507 14.62 18.25 -3.19
C LYS A 507 15.44 18.97 -2.11
N ASN A 508 16.75 19.05 -2.32
CA ASN A 508 17.62 19.83 -1.44
C ASN A 508 17.24 21.32 -1.52
N ILE A 509 17.03 21.95 -0.36
CA ILE A 509 16.76 23.39 -0.27
C ILE A 509 17.97 24.19 -0.75
N LYS A 510 17.73 25.32 -1.41
CA LYS A 510 18.80 26.27 -1.75
C LYS A 510 19.05 27.16 -0.54
N GLN A 511 20.33 27.40 -0.24
CA GLN A 511 20.76 28.30 0.81
C GLN A 511 21.86 29.25 0.32
N GLU A 512 21.85 30.50 0.79
CA GLU A 512 22.93 31.47 0.64
C GLU A 512 23.31 32.04 2.02
N LYS A 513 24.56 31.83 2.43
CA LYS A 513 25.05 32.20 3.77
C LYS A 513 25.80 33.53 3.77
N ASN A 514 25.32 34.49 4.55
CA ASN A 514 25.96 35.77 4.79
C ASN A 514 26.73 35.78 6.12
N GLU A 515 28.06 35.72 6.02
CA GLU A 515 28.97 35.70 7.16
C GLU A 515 29.12 37.06 7.88
N ILE A 516 28.69 38.18 7.27
CA ILE A 516 28.78 39.53 7.86
C ILE A 516 27.57 39.78 8.77
N ASP A 517 26.36 39.61 8.23
CA ASP A 517 25.11 39.92 8.94
C ASP A 517 24.58 38.73 9.77
N LYS A 518 25.29 37.58 9.73
CA LYS A 518 24.92 36.31 10.38
C LYS A 518 23.51 35.85 10.01
N THR A 519 23.29 35.75 8.70
CA THR A 519 22.03 35.25 8.12
C THR A 519 22.27 34.13 7.12
N ILE A 520 21.27 33.26 6.97
CA ILE A 520 21.18 32.25 5.90
C ILE A 520 19.86 32.46 5.18
N THR A 521 19.90 32.83 3.90
CA THR A 521 18.70 32.94 3.06
C THR A 521 18.37 31.57 2.49
N VAL A 522 17.10 31.14 2.54
CA VAL A 522 16.63 29.84 2.00
C VAL A 522 15.49 30.00 1.00
N ASP A 523 15.32 29.06 0.05
CA ASP A 523 14.21 29.08 -0.91
C ASP A 523 12.89 28.47 -0.40
N VAL A 524 12.81 28.18 0.91
CA VAL A 524 11.60 27.78 1.65
C VAL A 524 10.92 29.01 2.27
N GLN A 525 9.59 29.14 2.21
CA GLN A 525 8.85 30.11 3.06
C GLN A 525 8.63 29.50 4.44
N LEU A 526 8.86 30.25 5.51
CA LEU A 526 8.77 29.73 6.89
C LEU A 526 7.70 30.43 7.70
N LYS A 527 7.39 31.69 7.37
CA LYS A 527 6.43 32.52 8.08
C LYS A 527 5.26 32.92 7.18
N ASP A 528 4.07 33.06 7.77
CA ASP A 528 2.82 33.41 7.07
C ASP A 528 2.51 32.43 5.92
N VAL A 529 2.79 31.15 6.16
CA VAL A 529 2.73 30.06 5.18
C VAL A 529 1.28 29.67 4.90
N ASN A 530 0.98 29.47 3.62
CA ASN A 530 -0.28 28.88 3.17
C ASN A 530 0.01 27.76 2.15
N LEU A 531 -0.17 26.51 2.55
CA LEU A 531 -0.03 25.33 1.69
C LEU A 531 -1.36 25.09 0.96
N VAL A 532 -1.58 25.86 -0.10
CA VAL A 532 -2.75 25.69 -0.99
C VAL A 532 -2.62 24.44 -1.84
N SER A 533 -3.73 23.73 -2.02
CA SER A 533 -3.85 22.71 -3.05
C SER A 533 -4.34 23.31 -4.36
N ASN A 534 -4.06 22.63 -5.47
CA ASN A 534 -4.76 22.85 -6.74
C ASN A 534 -5.68 21.67 -7.10
N TYR A 535 -5.85 20.73 -6.16
CA TYR A 535 -6.57 19.48 -6.35
C TYR A 535 -7.96 19.69 -6.94
N LYS A 536 -8.25 18.90 -7.97
CA LYS A 536 -9.57 18.71 -8.54
C LYS A 536 -9.95 17.25 -8.41
N ASN A 537 -11.02 17.05 -7.67
CA ASN A 537 -11.78 15.82 -7.62
C ASN A 537 -12.10 15.30 -9.04
N CYS A 538 -12.10 13.97 -9.19
CA CYS A 538 -12.22 13.18 -10.43
C CYS A 538 -11.08 13.29 -11.47
N VAL A 539 -10.01 14.08 -11.28
CA VAL A 539 -8.90 14.15 -12.26
C VAL A 539 -7.49 14.24 -11.68
N ASP A 540 -7.31 14.84 -10.51
CA ASP A 540 -6.03 14.89 -9.81
C ASP A 540 -5.91 13.73 -8.80
N GLU A 541 -4.70 13.43 -8.35
CA GLU A 541 -4.42 12.30 -7.46
C GLU A 541 -4.87 12.59 -6.01
N PRO A 542 -5.56 11.65 -5.31
CA PRO A 542 -5.94 11.82 -3.92
C PRO A 542 -4.71 11.98 -3.00
N GLY A 543 -4.91 12.63 -1.85
CA GLY A 543 -3.83 12.86 -0.88
C GLY A 543 -2.86 14.00 -1.24
N THR A 544 -3.08 14.72 -2.35
CA THR A 544 -2.25 15.85 -2.81
C THR A 544 -1.85 16.82 -1.68
N SER A 545 -2.78 17.21 -0.81
CA SER A 545 -2.52 18.10 0.33
C SER A 545 -1.69 17.46 1.44
N TYR A 546 -1.83 16.15 1.67
CA TYR A 546 -0.96 15.42 2.61
C TYR A 546 0.47 15.36 2.07
N TYR A 547 0.65 15.03 0.78
CA TYR A 547 1.96 15.05 0.13
C TYR A 547 2.60 16.46 0.16
N ASN A 548 1.79 17.52 -0.04
CA ASN A 548 2.25 18.91 0.08
C ASN A 548 2.73 19.24 1.51
N MET A 549 1.99 18.84 2.54
CA MET A 549 2.41 19.05 3.94
C MET A 549 3.66 18.24 4.29
N LEU A 550 3.70 16.96 3.96
CA LEU A 550 4.84 16.08 4.28
C LEU A 550 6.10 16.54 3.55
N SER A 551 5.98 16.94 2.28
CA SER A 551 7.04 17.61 1.52
C SER A 551 7.48 18.91 2.19
N TYR A 552 6.54 19.73 2.67
CA TYR A 552 6.89 20.96 3.40
C TYR A 552 7.63 20.66 4.71
N TYR A 553 7.21 19.63 5.46
CA TYR A 553 7.89 19.20 6.68
C TYR A 553 9.33 18.76 6.41
N ILE A 554 9.57 17.97 5.36
CA ILE A 554 10.92 17.60 4.86
C ILE A 554 11.77 18.82 4.50
N ASN A 555 11.17 19.89 3.94
CA ASN A 555 11.88 21.14 3.66
C ASN A 555 12.20 21.94 4.94
N VAL A 556 11.32 21.96 5.94
CA VAL A 556 11.55 22.62 7.23
C VAL A 556 12.58 21.86 8.08
N LEU A 557 12.60 20.52 8.03
CA LEU A 557 13.62 19.71 8.72
C LEU A 557 15.03 20.01 8.21
N GLN A 558 15.21 20.19 6.89
CA GLN A 558 16.48 20.69 6.33
C GLN A 558 16.85 22.07 6.89
N VAL A 559 15.89 23.02 6.97
CA VAL A 559 16.14 24.36 7.55
C VAL A 559 16.52 24.27 9.03
N LYS A 560 15.88 23.39 9.81
CA LYS A 560 16.25 23.14 11.21
C LYS A 560 17.69 22.67 11.32
N GLU A 561 18.12 21.75 10.46
CA GLU A 561 19.50 21.27 10.49
C GLU A 561 20.53 22.37 10.15
N LEU A 562 20.18 23.28 9.23
CA LEU A 562 20.99 24.47 8.97
C LEU A 562 21.07 25.41 10.17
N VAL A 563 19.97 25.57 10.92
CA VAL A 563 19.93 26.33 12.18
C VAL A 563 20.83 25.68 13.24
N ASP A 564 20.64 24.39 13.50
CA ASP A 564 21.38 23.65 14.53
C ASP A 564 22.90 23.64 14.26
N LYS A 565 23.30 23.65 12.98
CA LYS A 565 24.71 23.76 12.54
C LYS A 565 25.29 25.17 12.54
N ASN A 566 24.47 26.21 12.65
CA ASN A 566 24.89 27.61 12.55
C ASN A 566 24.34 28.41 13.73
N GLU A 567 24.80 28.07 14.94
CA GLU A 567 24.46 28.78 16.18
C GLU A 567 24.69 30.30 16.04
N GLY A 568 23.68 31.08 16.40
CA GLY A 568 23.70 32.54 16.34
C GLY A 568 23.41 33.15 14.96
N TYR A 569 22.99 32.37 13.97
CA TYR A 569 22.47 32.87 12.68
C TYR A 569 20.95 32.97 12.70
N SER A 570 20.40 33.95 11.99
CA SER A 570 18.96 34.01 11.66
C SER A 570 18.71 33.48 10.25
N ILE A 571 17.56 32.84 10.02
CA ILE A 571 17.14 32.41 8.68
C ILE A 571 16.36 33.55 8.02
N ILE A 572 16.61 33.80 6.74
CA ILE A 572 15.78 34.65 5.88
C ILE A 572 15.00 33.72 4.96
N ASP A 573 13.67 33.71 5.06
CA ASP A 573 12.82 32.85 4.24
C ASP A 573 12.65 33.37 2.80
N SER A 574 12.02 32.57 1.94
CA SER A 574 11.81 32.89 0.52
C SER A 574 10.96 34.15 0.23
N LYS A 575 10.34 34.76 1.25
CA LYS A 575 9.62 36.04 1.16
C LYS A 575 10.42 37.21 1.77
N GLY A 576 11.59 36.93 2.34
CA GLY A 576 12.43 37.92 3.03
C GLY A 576 12.12 38.05 4.52
N ASN A 577 11.31 37.16 5.12
CA ASN A 577 11.06 37.19 6.55
C ASN A 577 12.29 36.69 7.31
N THR A 578 12.83 37.49 8.24
CA THR A 578 13.82 36.99 9.19
C THR A 578 13.13 36.23 10.33
N VAL A 579 13.54 34.98 10.55
CA VAL A 579 13.14 34.13 11.68
C VAL A 579 14.38 33.61 12.42
N ASP A 580 14.21 33.22 13.68
CA ASP A 580 15.29 32.71 14.52
C ASP A 580 15.19 31.20 14.78
N ALA A 581 16.15 30.68 15.54
CA ALA A 581 16.20 29.27 15.91
C ALA A 581 15.00 28.81 16.76
N ALA A 582 14.40 29.69 17.56
CA ALA A 582 13.23 29.31 18.36
C ALA A 582 12.01 29.10 17.45
N TYR A 583 11.77 30.04 16.53
CA TYR A 583 10.69 29.95 15.55
C TYR A 583 10.78 28.69 14.67
N VAL A 584 11.98 28.33 14.20
CA VAL A 584 12.17 27.12 13.37
C VAL A 584 11.93 25.84 14.19
N ASN A 585 12.37 25.78 15.45
CA ASN A 585 12.09 24.63 16.31
C ASN A 585 10.60 24.52 16.67
N GLU A 586 9.93 25.64 16.92
CA GLU A 586 8.48 25.72 17.18
C GLU A 586 7.65 25.26 15.96
N LEU A 587 8.08 25.61 14.74
CA LEU A 587 7.47 25.16 13.49
C LEU A 587 7.69 23.66 13.23
N VAL A 588 8.88 23.12 13.52
CA VAL A 588 9.13 21.67 13.49
C VAL A 588 8.26 20.93 14.52
N GLY A 589 8.07 21.51 15.71
CA GLY A 589 7.15 20.99 16.72
C GLY A 589 5.72 20.88 16.20
N LEU A 590 5.17 21.98 15.66
CA LEU A 590 3.82 22.01 15.10
C LEU A 590 3.62 21.02 13.95
N LEU A 591 4.58 20.95 13.02
CA LEU A 591 4.53 19.99 11.91
C LEU A 591 4.64 18.54 12.39
N LYS A 592 5.43 18.27 13.45
CA LYS A 592 5.45 16.94 14.06
C LYS A 592 4.11 16.60 14.70
N GLN A 593 3.48 17.51 15.46
CA GLN A 593 2.17 17.27 16.09
C GLN A 593 1.07 16.97 15.04
N ILE A 594 1.09 17.68 13.91
CA ILE A 594 0.25 17.38 12.74
C ILE A 594 0.54 15.95 12.25
N ASN A 595 1.79 15.64 11.91
CA ASN A 595 2.19 14.32 11.42
C ASN A 595 1.97 13.18 12.45
N ASP A 596 1.95 13.47 13.77
CA ASP A 596 1.67 12.52 14.85
C ASP A 596 0.18 12.26 15.10
N PHE A 597 -0.71 13.10 14.55
CA PHE A 597 -2.16 13.10 14.83
C PHE A 597 -2.43 13.30 16.33
N ASP A 598 -1.72 14.28 16.89
CA ASP A 598 -1.85 14.74 18.26
C ASP A 598 -3.18 15.51 18.42
N PRO A 599 -4.16 14.98 19.18
CA PRO A 599 -5.47 15.63 19.38
C PRO A 599 -5.37 16.93 20.19
N THR A 600 -4.21 17.28 20.73
CA THR A 600 -3.95 18.52 21.46
C THR A 600 -3.35 19.64 20.59
N THR A 601 -3.16 19.40 19.29
CA THR A 601 -2.75 20.41 18.31
C THR A 601 -3.85 21.48 18.17
N ASP A 602 -3.51 22.78 18.19
CA ASP A 602 -4.48 23.85 17.94
C ASP A 602 -4.75 24.02 16.43
N LEU A 603 -5.33 22.97 15.83
CA LEU A 603 -5.90 22.98 14.49
C LEU A 603 -7.27 23.64 14.54
N GLN A 604 -7.46 24.69 13.75
CA GLN A 604 -8.72 25.44 13.68
C GLN A 604 -9.20 25.52 12.22
N TYR A 605 -10.46 25.26 11.96
CA TYR A 605 -11.03 25.49 10.62
C TYR A 605 -11.00 26.99 10.30
N ASP A 606 -10.51 27.41 9.12
CA ASP A 606 -10.54 28.81 8.71
C ASP A 606 -11.98 29.20 8.33
N TRP A 607 -12.72 29.76 9.30
CA TRP A 607 -14.11 30.20 9.14
C TRP A 607 -14.32 31.24 8.02
N ASP A 608 -13.28 31.94 7.59
CA ASP A 608 -13.34 32.87 6.46
C ASP A 608 -13.19 32.15 5.10
N SER A 609 -12.72 30.90 5.11
CA SER A 609 -12.70 29.98 3.94
C SER A 609 -14.00 29.17 3.80
N ALA A 610 -14.67 28.88 4.90
CA ALA A 610 -15.64 27.79 5.00
C ALA A 610 -17.09 28.11 4.56
N TYR A 611 -17.39 29.34 4.16
CA TYR A 611 -18.75 29.82 4.01
C TYR A 611 -18.87 30.91 2.93
N ASP A 612 -20.10 31.29 2.58
CA ASP A 612 -20.42 32.41 1.68
C ASP A 612 -20.09 33.80 2.30
N THR A 613 -18.94 33.94 2.97
CA THR A 613 -18.45 35.19 3.57
C THR A 613 -17.94 36.16 2.52
N ASP A 614 -17.78 37.44 2.90
CA ASP A 614 -17.07 38.40 2.07
C ASP A 614 -15.59 38.02 1.86
N ALA A 615 -14.96 37.30 2.80
CA ALA A 615 -13.59 36.83 2.64
C ALA A 615 -13.49 35.74 1.55
N PHE A 616 -14.29 34.68 1.66
CA PHE A 616 -14.38 33.62 0.66
C PHE A 616 -14.75 34.16 -0.72
N LYS A 617 -15.70 35.11 -0.80
CA LYS A 617 -16.10 35.76 -2.07
C LYS A 617 -14.98 36.52 -2.75
N ASN A 618 -14.11 37.20 -2.00
CA ASN A 618 -13.09 38.09 -2.55
C ASN A 618 -11.71 37.43 -2.72
N GLU A 619 -11.39 36.39 -1.95
CA GLU A 619 -10.11 35.66 -2.02
C GLU A 619 -10.26 34.31 -2.73
N THR A 620 -10.03 34.29 -4.05
CA THR A 620 -10.22 33.10 -4.90
C THR A 620 -9.17 32.00 -4.71
N THR A 621 -8.23 32.19 -3.79
CA THR A 621 -7.19 31.21 -3.40
C THR A 621 -7.50 30.49 -2.09
N ARG A 622 -8.67 30.76 -1.48
CA ARG A 622 -9.19 29.95 -0.37
C ARG A 622 -9.89 28.71 -0.93
N GLY A 623 -9.49 27.55 -0.42
CA GLY A 623 -10.34 26.36 -0.48
C GLY A 623 -11.55 26.53 0.45
N ALA A 624 -12.43 25.55 0.48
CA ALA A 624 -13.59 25.57 1.39
C ALA A 624 -13.33 24.77 2.70
N THR A 625 -12.13 24.21 2.84
CA THR A 625 -11.62 23.31 3.90
C THR A 625 -10.25 23.76 4.42
N ASP A 626 -9.87 25.03 4.22
CA ASP A 626 -8.58 25.53 4.69
C ASP A 626 -8.55 25.50 6.23
N VAL A 627 -7.47 24.96 6.81
CA VAL A 627 -7.24 24.92 8.27
C VAL A 627 -6.06 25.80 8.67
N ILE A 628 -6.15 26.34 9.88
CA ILE A 628 -5.15 27.16 10.56
C ILE A 628 -4.58 26.35 11.73
N ALA A 629 -3.35 25.86 11.59
CA ALA A 629 -2.60 25.26 12.68
C ALA A 629 -1.82 26.33 13.44
N LYS A 630 -1.83 26.25 14.78
CA LYS A 630 -1.07 27.13 15.67
C LYS A 630 -0.22 26.30 16.62
N SER A 631 1.00 26.76 16.85
CA SER A 631 1.89 26.19 17.86
C SER A 631 1.36 26.44 19.27
N LYS A 632 1.81 25.61 20.20
CA LYS A 632 1.48 25.68 21.63
C LYS A 632 1.94 26.99 22.29
N GLU A 633 3.05 27.55 21.81
CA GLU A 633 3.62 28.82 22.23
C GLU A 633 2.97 30.02 21.49
N GLY A 634 2.28 29.77 20.37
CA GLY A 634 1.45 30.74 19.65
C GLY A 634 2.19 31.72 18.73
N ASN A 635 3.49 31.55 18.49
CA ASN A 635 4.27 32.43 17.59
C ASN A 635 4.22 31.93 16.13
N VAL A 636 4.13 30.62 15.93
CA VAL A 636 4.00 29.97 14.61
C VAL A 636 2.52 29.77 14.27
N ILE A 637 2.16 30.18 13.05
CA ILE A 637 0.86 29.92 12.43
C ILE A 637 1.11 29.40 11.02
N LEU A 638 0.52 28.26 10.71
CA LEU A 638 0.54 27.61 9.39
C LEU A 638 -0.90 27.53 8.88
N ARG A 639 -1.13 27.90 7.62
CA ARG A 639 -2.35 27.48 6.91
C ARG A 639 -2.03 26.35 5.95
N PHE A 640 -2.94 25.39 5.83
CA PHE A 640 -2.90 24.38 4.79
C PHE A 640 -4.32 23.99 4.37
N HIS A 641 -4.41 23.48 3.14
CA HIS A 641 -5.65 22.95 2.59
C HIS A 641 -5.84 21.47 2.97
N ILE A 642 -7.09 21.01 3.04
CA ILE A 642 -7.47 19.60 3.14
C ILE A 642 -8.36 19.30 1.93
N ASP A 643 -7.90 18.43 1.03
CA ASP A 643 -8.62 18.13 -0.21
C ASP A 643 -9.97 17.45 0.05
N SER A 644 -10.94 17.66 -0.85
CA SER A 644 -12.28 17.05 -0.73
C SER A 644 -12.33 15.54 -0.79
N HIS A 645 -11.25 14.86 -1.19
CA HIS A 645 -11.13 13.39 -1.14
C HIS A 645 -10.11 12.95 -0.09
N GLY A 646 -9.96 13.78 0.95
CA GLY A 646 -9.21 13.49 2.14
C GLY A 646 -7.82 14.11 2.16
N TRP A 647 -7.48 14.64 3.33
CA TRP A 647 -6.40 13.95 4.01
C TRP A 647 -6.94 12.60 4.51
N TRP A 648 -6.20 11.54 4.21
CA TRP A 648 -6.33 10.21 4.82
C TRP A 648 -7.60 9.40 4.53
N GLY A 649 -8.60 10.01 3.89
CA GLY A 649 -9.57 9.29 3.06
C GLY A 649 -10.72 10.14 2.52
N TYR A 650 -11.41 9.60 1.52
CA TYR A 650 -12.85 9.75 1.38
C TYR A 650 -13.41 8.54 0.64
N ASP A 651 -14.23 7.73 1.31
CA ASP A 651 -14.66 6.44 0.78
C ASP A 651 -15.93 6.60 -0.05
N LEU A 652 -15.85 6.36 -1.36
CA LEU A 652 -17.02 6.22 -2.26
C LEU A 652 -17.08 4.82 -2.89
N GLY A 653 -16.42 3.83 -2.25
CA GLY A 653 -16.25 2.47 -2.75
C GLY A 653 -14.78 2.04 -2.86
N ALA A 654 -14.03 2.13 -1.76
CA ALA A 654 -12.81 1.38 -1.49
C ALA A 654 -11.56 1.61 -2.37
N HIS A 655 -11.42 2.77 -3.03
CA HIS A 655 -10.30 3.01 -3.97
C HIS A 655 -9.59 4.39 -3.93
N ASP A 656 -10.21 5.45 -3.38
CA ASP A 656 -9.67 6.83 -3.46
C ASP A 656 -8.97 7.33 -2.16
N SER A 657 -8.87 6.51 -1.11
CA SER A 657 -8.11 6.85 0.11
C SER A 657 -6.61 6.52 -0.03
N ILE A 658 -5.77 7.17 0.78
CA ILE A 658 -4.31 6.97 0.81
C ILE A 658 -3.81 6.20 2.05
N THR A 659 -4.70 5.69 2.93
CA THR A 659 -4.26 5.08 4.20
C THR A 659 -3.29 3.92 3.97
N GLY A 660 -3.46 3.12 2.92
CA GLY A 660 -2.54 2.01 2.61
C GLY A 660 -1.13 2.51 2.27
N LEU A 661 -1.03 3.50 1.37
CA LEU A 661 0.23 4.14 0.98
C LEU A 661 0.96 4.76 2.19
N VAL A 662 0.21 5.46 3.05
CA VAL A 662 0.75 6.07 4.28
C VAL A 662 1.24 5.02 5.27
N MET A 663 0.53 3.89 5.39
CA MET A 663 0.85 2.78 6.30
C MET A 663 1.86 1.78 5.71
N GLY A 664 2.55 2.17 4.64
CA GLY A 664 3.73 1.49 4.11
C GLY A 664 3.46 0.38 3.10
N TYR A 665 2.21 0.16 2.69
CA TYR A 665 1.84 -0.79 1.64
C TYR A 665 2.23 -0.25 0.25
N ASP A 666 2.40 -1.14 -0.73
CA ASP A 666 2.60 -0.74 -2.12
C ASP A 666 1.28 -0.23 -2.76
N ALA A 667 1.37 0.35 -3.96
CA ALA A 667 0.22 0.99 -4.59
C ALA A 667 -0.88 0.01 -5.03
N ASP A 668 -0.52 -1.22 -5.43
CA ASP A 668 -1.49 -2.22 -5.84
C ASP A 668 -2.16 -2.85 -4.59
N GLU A 669 -1.39 -3.20 -3.55
CA GLU A 669 -1.94 -3.71 -2.28
C GLU A 669 -2.77 -2.65 -1.52
N ALA A 670 -2.36 -1.37 -1.57
CA ALA A 670 -3.15 -0.28 -1.03
C ALA A 670 -4.48 -0.14 -1.77
N TYR A 671 -4.46 -0.08 -3.11
CA TYR A 671 -5.66 0.13 -3.94
C TYR A 671 -6.66 -1.03 -3.85
N ASP A 672 -6.20 -2.29 -3.86
CA ASP A 672 -7.07 -3.48 -3.80
C ASP A 672 -7.71 -3.69 -2.42
N LYS A 673 -7.15 -3.10 -1.35
CA LYS A 673 -7.58 -3.31 0.05
C LYS A 673 -7.94 -2.01 0.78
N GLN A 674 -8.12 -0.91 0.06
CA GLN A 674 -8.05 0.41 0.68
C GLN A 674 -9.10 0.61 1.79
N HIS A 675 -10.31 0.07 1.64
CA HIS A 675 -11.34 0.08 2.69
C HIS A 675 -10.92 -0.71 3.95
N ASP A 676 -10.49 -1.97 3.80
CA ASP A 676 -10.00 -2.80 4.92
C ASP A 676 -8.82 -2.12 5.64
N LEU A 677 -7.89 -1.52 4.88
CA LEU A 677 -6.74 -0.79 5.41
C LEU A 677 -7.12 0.53 6.10
N THR A 678 -8.14 1.24 5.64
CA THR A 678 -8.64 2.43 6.33
C THR A 678 -9.40 2.06 7.60
N MET A 679 -10.23 1.01 7.60
CA MET A 679 -10.85 0.49 8.83
C MET A 679 -9.80 0.09 9.89
N ASP A 680 -8.74 -0.59 9.46
CA ASP A 680 -7.69 -1.13 10.34
C ASP A 680 -6.68 -0.09 10.85
N TYR A 681 -6.39 0.94 10.04
CA TYR A 681 -5.28 1.88 10.26
C TYR A 681 -5.66 3.37 10.17
N GLY A 682 -6.95 3.71 10.04
CA GLY A 682 -7.46 5.08 10.20
C GLY A 682 -7.02 5.70 11.54
N ASN A 683 -6.84 7.01 11.57
CA ASN A 683 -6.54 7.78 12.78
C ASN A 683 -6.62 9.30 12.51
N PHE A 684 -7.24 10.05 13.44
CA PHE A 684 -7.82 11.35 13.14
C PHE A 684 -7.22 12.58 13.82
N PHE A 685 -7.50 13.72 13.19
CA PHE A 685 -7.42 15.03 13.82
C PHE A 685 -8.67 15.41 14.61
N VAL A 686 -8.42 16.16 15.67
CA VAL A 686 -9.38 17.04 16.31
C VAL A 686 -9.22 18.42 15.67
N ILE A 687 -10.19 18.84 14.85
CA ILE A 687 -10.21 20.16 14.24
C ILE A 687 -11.18 21.05 15.03
N LYS A 688 -10.67 22.06 15.72
CA LYS A 688 -11.49 23.03 16.44
C LYS A 688 -12.29 23.88 15.45
N MET A 689 -13.60 23.88 15.63
CA MET A 689 -14.57 24.57 14.77
C MET A 689 -14.89 25.94 15.35
N LYS A 690 -16.06 26.11 15.99
CA LYS A 690 -16.47 27.39 16.58
C LYS A 690 -16.28 27.37 18.09
N GLU A 691 -15.60 28.38 18.62
CA GLU A 691 -15.65 28.71 20.04
C GLU A 691 -16.69 29.82 20.28
N ASP A 692 -17.48 29.68 21.34
CA ASP A 692 -18.44 30.69 21.78
C ASP A 692 -18.28 30.96 23.29
N LYS A 693 -19.23 31.70 23.89
CA LYS A 693 -19.25 31.96 25.35
C LYS A 693 -19.63 30.73 26.19
N ASN A 694 -20.35 29.77 25.61
CA ASN A 694 -20.91 28.61 26.28
C ASN A 694 -20.00 27.37 26.17
N GLY A 695 -19.19 27.25 25.11
CA GLY A 695 -18.35 26.07 24.86
C GLY A 695 -17.50 26.16 23.58
N THR A 696 -17.12 25.01 23.03
CA THR A 696 -16.33 24.90 21.80
C THR A 696 -16.74 23.66 21.01
N TRP A 697 -17.04 23.85 19.72
CA TRP A 697 -17.20 22.77 18.75
C TRP A 697 -15.85 22.29 18.24
N TYR A 698 -15.75 20.98 18.05
CA TYR A 698 -14.68 20.26 17.40
C TYR A 698 -15.30 19.33 16.35
N MET A 699 -14.60 19.15 15.23
CA MET A 699 -14.87 18.16 14.22
C MET A 699 -13.83 17.06 14.39
N LEU A 700 -14.27 15.81 14.52
CA LEU A 700 -13.40 14.64 14.52
C LEU A 700 -13.35 14.10 13.10
N ASN A 701 -12.16 14.05 12.51
CA ASN A 701 -11.98 13.87 11.07
C ASN A 701 -11.16 12.62 10.78
N ASP A 702 -11.79 11.44 10.73
CA ASP A 702 -11.15 10.17 10.30
C ASP A 702 -11.71 9.54 9.03
N THR A 703 -12.82 10.09 8.51
CA THR A 703 -13.78 9.39 7.64
C THR A 703 -14.50 8.22 8.35
N ASP A 704 -15.72 7.80 8.02
CA ASP A 704 -16.47 7.74 6.75
C ASP A 704 -16.99 9.09 6.18
N LEU A 705 -18.13 9.07 5.52
CA LEU A 705 -18.68 10.19 4.76
C LEU A 705 -19.21 11.30 5.69
N GLN A 706 -19.44 11.02 6.97
CA GLN A 706 -19.74 12.01 8.00
C GLN A 706 -18.53 12.25 8.89
N ASN A 707 -18.30 13.50 9.30
CA ASN A 707 -17.31 13.83 10.34
C ASN A 707 -18.06 14.07 11.67
N PRO A 708 -17.90 13.21 12.70
CA PRO A 708 -18.58 13.41 13.98
C PRO A 708 -18.22 14.72 14.67
N MET A 709 -19.24 15.38 15.20
CA MET A 709 -19.15 16.76 15.70
C MET A 709 -19.33 16.79 17.21
N MET A 710 -18.28 17.18 17.94
CA MET A 710 -18.29 17.22 19.40
C MET A 710 -18.28 18.66 19.93
N TYR A 711 -19.21 18.99 20.82
CA TYR A 711 -19.26 20.27 21.53
C TYR A 711 -18.98 20.06 23.02
N VAL A 712 -17.97 20.75 23.55
CA VAL A 712 -17.56 20.68 24.96
C VAL A 712 -17.88 22.00 25.67
N SER A 713 -18.50 21.92 26.85
CA SER A 713 -18.88 23.09 27.66
C SER A 713 -17.67 23.90 28.12
N LYS A 714 -17.85 25.21 28.36
CA LYS A 714 -16.73 26.12 28.64
C LYS A 714 -15.98 25.84 29.95
N ASP A 715 -16.56 25.05 30.85
CA ASP A 715 -15.94 24.53 32.08
C ASP A 715 -15.37 23.11 31.95
N GLY A 716 -15.66 22.41 30.85
CA GLY A 716 -15.24 21.03 30.57
C GLY A 716 -16.06 19.96 31.27
N LYS A 717 -17.25 20.27 31.80
CA LYS A 717 -18.09 19.32 32.55
C LYS A 717 -19.08 18.53 31.70
N GLU A 718 -19.58 19.12 30.64
CA GLU A 718 -20.55 18.49 29.73
C GLU A 718 -19.99 18.45 28.32
N ALA A 719 -20.15 17.31 27.65
CA ALA A 719 -19.85 17.14 26.24
C ALA A 719 -21.09 16.60 25.51
N PHE A 720 -21.27 17.02 24.28
CA PHE A 720 -22.26 16.50 23.35
C PHE A 720 -21.59 16.10 22.06
N MET A 721 -21.92 14.91 21.56
CA MET A 721 -21.34 14.33 20.36
C MET A 721 -22.48 14.00 19.39
N ILE A 722 -22.36 14.51 18.17
CA ILE A 722 -23.24 14.20 17.05
C ILE A 722 -22.52 13.18 16.19
N ASP A 723 -23.13 12.01 16.15
CA ASP A 723 -22.71 10.74 15.58
C ASP A 723 -21.41 10.09 16.08
N VAL A 724 -21.21 8.85 15.65
CA VAL A 724 -20.05 7.98 15.93
C VAL A 724 -19.54 7.29 14.68
N ASP A 725 -19.68 7.96 13.53
CA ASP A 725 -19.22 7.49 12.23
C ASP A 725 -17.69 7.62 12.10
N PHE A 726 -16.96 6.50 12.09
CA PHE A 726 -15.50 6.51 12.12
C PHE A 726 -14.89 5.21 11.59
N TYR A 727 -13.81 5.34 10.84
CA TYR A 727 -12.72 4.38 10.78
C TYR A 727 -11.70 4.69 11.91
N GLY A 728 -10.60 3.93 12.05
CA GLY A 728 -9.67 4.16 13.17
C GLY A 728 -10.25 3.86 14.57
N ALA A 729 -11.16 2.88 14.65
CA ALA A 729 -11.83 2.46 15.87
C ALA A 729 -10.87 2.01 17.00
N ASN A 730 -9.63 1.65 16.65
CA ASN A 730 -8.53 1.34 17.58
C ASN A 730 -8.04 2.55 18.39
N VAL A 731 -8.18 3.79 17.91
CA VAL A 731 -7.78 5.02 18.62
C VAL A 731 -8.96 5.86 19.14
N LEU A 732 -10.19 5.56 18.69
CA LEU A 732 -11.42 6.31 18.99
C LEU A 732 -11.55 6.76 20.46
N ASN A 733 -11.41 5.83 21.41
CA ASN A 733 -11.57 6.13 22.84
C ASN A 733 -10.46 7.04 23.41
N GLU A 734 -9.23 7.01 22.86
CA GLU A 734 -8.16 7.96 23.22
C GLU A 734 -8.57 9.38 22.81
N LYS A 735 -8.97 9.54 21.54
CA LYS A 735 -9.28 10.86 20.98
C LYS A 735 -10.52 11.47 21.63
N ILE A 736 -11.58 10.70 21.88
CA ILE A 736 -12.76 11.18 22.63
C ILE A 736 -12.34 11.74 24.00
N LYS A 737 -11.51 11.00 24.76
CA LYS A 737 -11.02 11.44 26.07
C LYS A 737 -10.15 12.69 25.98
N ALA A 738 -9.30 12.80 24.96
CA ALA A 738 -8.46 13.98 24.74
C ALA A 738 -9.29 15.26 24.48
N VAL A 739 -10.46 15.13 23.84
CA VAL A 739 -11.34 16.26 23.50
C VAL A 739 -12.21 16.70 24.70
N ILE A 740 -12.84 15.75 25.39
CA ILE A 740 -13.69 16.07 26.56
C ILE A 740 -12.87 16.45 27.80
N GLY A 741 -11.68 15.83 27.95
CA GLY A 741 -10.75 16.00 29.06
C GLY A 741 -11.23 15.45 30.41
N ASP A 742 -10.29 15.34 31.36
CA ASP A 742 -10.42 14.76 32.71
C ASP A 742 -11.50 15.38 33.63
N LYS A 743 -12.27 16.37 33.14
CA LYS A 743 -13.32 17.08 33.86
C LYS A 743 -14.73 16.68 33.44
N CYS A 744 -14.88 15.90 32.37
CA CYS A 744 -16.18 15.57 31.83
C CYS A 744 -16.97 14.67 32.80
N GLU A 745 -18.10 15.19 33.28
CA GLU A 745 -19.03 14.50 34.20
C GLU A 745 -20.26 13.96 33.45
N SER A 746 -20.45 14.38 32.19
CA SER A 746 -21.49 13.86 31.31
C SER A 746 -21.13 14.02 29.83
N LEU A 747 -21.06 12.90 29.11
CA LEU A 747 -21.11 12.86 27.65
C LEU A 747 -22.55 12.53 27.23
N LYS A 748 -23.07 13.21 26.20
CA LYS A 748 -24.25 12.78 25.44
C LYS A 748 -23.83 12.44 24.02
N ILE A 749 -24.29 11.29 23.50
CA ILE A 749 -24.08 10.90 22.10
C ILE A 749 -25.45 10.85 21.43
N PHE A 750 -25.66 11.66 20.39
CA PHE A 750 -26.79 11.53 19.48
C PHE A 750 -26.34 10.80 18.22
N VAL A 751 -26.97 9.67 17.92
CA VAL A 751 -26.69 8.85 16.74
C VAL A 751 -27.70 9.24 15.65
N THR A 752 -27.26 9.71 14.48
CA THR A 752 -28.20 10.29 13.49
C THR A 752 -29.00 9.23 12.74
N HIS A 753 -28.42 8.04 12.57
CA HIS A 753 -28.97 6.89 11.85
C HIS A 753 -28.24 5.59 12.28
N ASN A 754 -28.78 4.42 11.93
CA ASN A 754 -28.24 3.12 12.36
C ASN A 754 -27.50 2.35 11.23
N HIS A 755 -26.17 2.38 11.25
CA HIS A 755 -25.32 1.66 10.29
C HIS A 755 -24.27 0.74 10.98
N GLY A 756 -23.43 0.04 10.21
CA GLY A 756 -22.61 -1.08 10.69
C GLY A 756 -21.36 -0.64 11.48
N ASP A 757 -20.58 0.25 10.89
CA ASP A 757 -19.59 1.15 11.50
C ASP A 757 -20.08 1.78 12.81
N HIS A 758 -21.26 2.44 12.80
CA HIS A 758 -21.88 3.02 13.99
C HIS A 758 -22.04 1.99 15.10
N ALA A 759 -22.51 0.79 14.75
CA ALA A 759 -22.64 -0.33 15.69
C ALA A 759 -21.28 -0.71 16.29
N ASN A 760 -20.24 -0.80 15.47
CA ASN A 760 -18.91 -1.15 15.92
C ASN A 760 -18.30 -0.08 16.84
N ASN A 761 -18.47 1.20 16.50
CA ASN A 761 -17.96 2.32 17.28
C ASN A 761 -18.70 2.51 18.62
N LEU A 762 -20.03 2.30 18.66
CA LEU A 762 -20.76 2.18 19.93
C LEU A 762 -20.28 1.00 20.77
N ALA A 763 -19.94 -0.14 20.14
CA ALA A 763 -19.38 -1.29 20.86
C ALA A 763 -17.99 -1.01 21.44
N VAL A 764 -17.14 -0.27 20.73
CA VAL A 764 -15.81 0.19 21.21
C VAL A 764 -15.94 1.19 22.37
N ILE A 765 -16.79 2.21 22.24
CA ILE A 765 -17.07 3.17 23.34
C ILE A 765 -17.67 2.43 24.55
N GLY A 766 -18.50 1.41 24.30
CA GLY A 766 -19.09 0.56 25.34
C GLY A 766 -18.10 -0.34 26.09
N GLN A 767 -16.89 -0.61 25.56
CA GLN A 767 -15.83 -1.32 26.31
C GLN A 767 -15.19 -0.42 27.38
N ASP A 768 -15.12 0.90 27.15
CA ASP A 768 -14.44 1.80 28.07
C ASP A 768 -15.32 2.15 29.27
N ASP A 769 -14.94 1.62 30.44
CA ASP A 769 -15.65 1.82 31.71
C ASP A 769 -15.78 3.31 32.11
N GLU A 770 -14.87 4.19 31.71
CA GLU A 770 -14.93 5.61 32.06
C GLU A 770 -15.93 6.33 31.16
N LEU A 771 -15.82 6.16 29.84
CA LEU A 771 -16.75 6.75 28.87
C LEU A 771 -18.17 6.23 29.07
N ARG A 772 -18.36 4.90 29.16
CA ARG A 772 -19.69 4.29 29.31
C ARG A 772 -20.42 4.76 30.57
N ASN A 773 -19.70 4.96 31.68
CA ASN A 773 -20.29 5.45 32.94
C ASN A 773 -20.67 6.95 32.92
N ILE A 774 -20.07 7.77 32.04
CA ILE A 774 -20.47 9.18 31.85
C ILE A 774 -21.44 9.39 30.68
N THR A 775 -21.59 8.42 29.78
CA THR A 775 -22.31 8.51 28.50
C THR A 775 -23.79 8.20 28.59
N THR A 776 -24.60 9.18 28.19
CA THR A 776 -26.03 9.02 27.89
C THR A 776 -26.24 8.97 26.37
N ILE A 777 -26.86 7.90 25.86
CA ILE A 777 -27.26 7.82 24.45
C ILE A 777 -28.57 8.59 24.24
N VAL A 778 -28.66 9.34 23.14
CA VAL A 778 -29.87 10.01 22.65
C VAL A 778 -30.23 9.37 21.31
N TRP A 779 -31.39 8.71 21.25
CA TRP A 779 -31.78 7.81 20.16
C TRP A 779 -33.09 8.26 19.48
N PRO A 780 -33.20 8.30 18.14
CA PRO A 780 -34.47 8.63 17.48
C PRO A 780 -35.57 7.60 17.79
N GLU A 781 -36.80 8.04 18.12
CA GLU A 781 -37.86 7.13 18.60
C GLU A 781 -38.27 6.05 17.58
N ASN A 782 -38.23 6.36 16.28
CA ASN A 782 -38.62 5.45 15.21
C ASN A 782 -37.47 4.56 14.70
N GLU A 783 -36.25 4.74 15.21
CA GLU A 783 -35.07 4.03 14.73
C GLU A 783 -34.89 2.68 15.44
N PRO A 784 -34.87 1.53 14.75
CA PRO A 784 -34.64 0.22 15.39
C PRO A 784 -33.28 0.13 16.07
N HIS A 785 -33.21 -0.45 17.27
CA HIS A 785 -31.94 -0.74 17.94
C HIS A 785 -31.03 -1.66 17.10
N THR A 786 -29.72 -1.44 17.18
CA THR A 786 -28.72 -2.27 16.51
C THR A 786 -28.32 -3.50 17.32
N VAL A 787 -28.24 -4.66 16.66
CA VAL A 787 -27.55 -5.85 17.17
C VAL A 787 -26.26 -6.03 16.39
N LEU A 788 -25.10 -6.00 17.07
CA LEU A 788 -23.79 -6.11 16.42
C LEU A 788 -23.62 -7.49 15.76
N THR A 789 -23.21 -7.55 14.50
CA THR A 789 -23.03 -8.82 13.76
C THR A 789 -21.56 -9.22 13.61
N GLU A 790 -21.31 -10.49 13.26
CA GLU A 790 -19.97 -11.01 12.92
C GLU A 790 -19.33 -10.31 11.70
N LYS A 791 -20.13 -9.65 10.85
CA LYS A 791 -19.64 -8.90 9.68
C LYS A 791 -19.05 -7.53 10.07
N ASP A 792 -19.59 -6.93 11.13
CA ASP A 792 -19.37 -5.51 11.43
C ASP A 792 -18.55 -5.31 12.73
N GLY A 793 -18.46 -6.33 13.59
CA GLY A 793 -17.82 -6.23 14.89
C GLY A 793 -16.32 -6.56 14.90
N THR A 794 -15.46 -5.55 15.06
CA THR A 794 -14.08 -5.76 15.55
C THR A 794 -14.06 -6.17 17.03
N VAL A 795 -15.13 -5.85 17.77
CA VAL A 795 -15.32 -6.19 19.17
C VAL A 795 -16.07 -7.54 19.32
N GLU A 796 -15.37 -8.66 19.09
CA GLU A 796 -15.93 -10.03 19.16
C GLU A 796 -16.82 -10.26 20.39
N SER A 797 -16.42 -9.72 21.56
CA SER A 797 -17.14 -9.89 22.82
C SER A 797 -18.53 -9.22 22.89
N MET A 798 -18.89 -8.38 21.92
CA MET A 798 -20.19 -7.71 21.81
C MET A 798 -21.09 -8.26 20.70
N VAL A 799 -20.59 -9.17 19.86
CA VAL A 799 -21.38 -9.79 18.77
C VAL A 799 -22.64 -10.47 19.32
N GLY A 800 -23.78 -10.23 18.65
CA GLY A 800 -25.08 -10.78 19.01
C GLY A 800 -25.80 -10.06 20.17
N LYS A 801 -25.29 -8.91 20.63
CA LYS A 801 -25.95 -8.06 21.65
C LYS A 801 -26.60 -6.83 21.04
N ASP A 802 -27.69 -6.38 21.65
CA ASP A 802 -28.32 -5.08 21.41
C ASP A 802 -27.46 -3.98 22.06
N LEU A 803 -26.92 -3.07 21.24
CA LEU A 803 -25.96 -2.06 21.71
C LEU A 803 -26.61 -0.94 22.55
N ILE A 804 -27.93 -0.85 22.54
CA ILE A 804 -28.72 0.15 23.25
C ILE A 804 -29.30 -0.44 24.56
N SER A 805 -29.71 -1.73 24.57
CA SER A 805 -30.27 -2.39 25.75
C SER A 805 -29.31 -3.24 26.57
N ASP A 806 -28.29 -3.85 25.96
CA ASP A 806 -27.41 -4.80 26.66
C ASP A 806 -26.12 -4.15 27.19
N ILE A 807 -25.73 -2.99 26.66
CA ILE A 807 -24.63 -2.18 27.18
C ILE A 807 -25.12 -1.32 28.35
N GLN A 808 -24.38 -1.35 29.47
CA GLN A 808 -24.71 -0.59 30.68
C GLN A 808 -24.26 0.87 30.58
N TRP A 809 -24.89 1.62 29.67
CA TRP A 809 -24.81 3.09 29.58
C TRP A 809 -25.32 3.78 30.85
N LYS A 810 -24.92 5.03 31.08
CA LYS A 810 -25.44 5.89 32.18
C LYS A 810 -26.95 6.06 32.09
N SER A 811 -27.45 6.26 30.87
CA SER A 811 -28.87 6.20 30.50
C SER A 811 -29.04 6.15 28.98
N VAL A 812 -30.24 5.80 28.53
CA VAL A 812 -30.69 6.01 27.15
C VAL A 812 -31.91 6.94 27.21
N GLU A 813 -31.93 7.95 26.34
CA GLU A 813 -33.04 8.89 26.13
C GLU A 813 -33.53 8.75 24.68
N THR A 814 -34.84 8.79 24.45
CA THR A 814 -35.42 8.80 23.10
C THR A 814 -35.85 10.20 22.70
N VAL A 815 -35.68 10.58 21.42
CA VAL A 815 -36.10 11.87 20.85
C VAL A 815 -37.06 11.68 19.67
N LYS A 816 -38.13 12.47 19.62
CA LYS A 816 -39.16 12.43 18.56
C LYS A 816 -38.89 13.45 17.46
N ASP A 817 -39.49 13.26 16.28
CA ASP A 817 -39.54 14.31 15.26
C ASP A 817 -39.99 15.66 15.84
N MET A 818 -39.28 16.72 15.46
CA MET A 818 -39.48 18.09 15.93
C MET A 818 -39.32 18.29 17.46
N GLU A 819 -38.84 17.30 18.22
CA GLU A 819 -38.59 17.45 19.65
C GLU A 819 -37.31 18.25 19.93
N LYS A 820 -37.35 19.07 20.98
CA LYS A 820 -36.24 19.90 21.43
C LYS A 820 -35.61 19.33 22.68
N PHE A 821 -34.28 19.29 22.71
CA PHE A 821 -33.50 18.95 23.90
C PHE A 821 -32.35 19.92 24.11
N THR A 822 -31.62 19.73 25.21
CA THR A 822 -30.44 20.54 25.55
C THR A 822 -29.30 19.62 25.94
N ALA A 823 -28.11 19.91 25.43
CA ALA A 823 -26.87 19.25 25.81
C ALA A 823 -25.75 20.30 25.88
N ALA A 824 -24.90 20.27 26.92
CA ALA A 824 -23.81 21.22 27.14
C ALA A 824 -24.23 22.71 27.09
N GLY A 825 -25.50 23.01 27.37
CA GLY A 825 -26.07 24.37 27.35
C GLY A 825 -26.48 24.91 25.97
N VAL A 826 -26.53 24.07 24.93
CA VAL A 826 -27.03 24.42 23.58
C VAL A 826 -28.41 23.79 23.35
N GLU A 827 -29.35 24.55 22.78
CA GLU A 827 -30.67 24.04 22.37
C GLU A 827 -30.59 23.40 20.98
N PHE A 828 -30.90 22.10 20.93
CA PHE A 828 -31.00 21.32 19.70
C PHE A 828 -32.46 20.95 19.40
N GLN A 829 -32.78 20.70 18.14
CA GLN A 829 -34.05 20.13 17.71
C GLN A 829 -33.81 19.02 16.69
N PHE A 830 -34.38 17.84 16.92
CA PHE A 830 -34.35 16.74 15.95
C PHE A 830 -35.38 16.99 14.84
N LEU A 831 -35.02 16.62 13.61
CA LEU A 831 -35.83 16.72 12.41
C LEU A 831 -35.76 15.38 11.68
N GLU A 832 -36.72 14.51 11.95
CA GLU A 832 -36.76 13.16 11.41
C GLU A 832 -36.99 13.19 9.89
N ILE A 833 -36.25 12.40 9.14
CA ILE A 833 -36.48 12.19 7.72
C ILE A 833 -36.61 10.68 7.49
N THR A 834 -37.86 10.25 7.36
CA THR A 834 -38.22 8.83 7.18
C THR A 834 -37.49 8.23 5.97
N ASP A 835 -36.88 7.07 6.14
CA ASP A 835 -36.02 6.37 5.15
C ASP A 835 -34.80 7.17 4.65
N GLU A 836 -34.31 8.13 5.46
CA GLU A 836 -32.99 8.76 5.30
C GLU A 836 -31.89 7.77 5.71
N HIS A 837 -31.60 6.84 4.81
CA HIS A 837 -30.79 5.62 5.00
C HIS A 837 -31.39 4.61 5.99
N THR A 838 -32.15 5.07 7.00
CA THR A 838 -32.79 4.26 8.04
C THR A 838 -34.21 4.74 8.39
N PRO A 839 -35.06 3.92 9.02
CA PRO A 839 -36.49 4.22 9.19
C PRO A 839 -36.80 5.49 10.01
N GLY A 840 -35.97 5.80 11.01
CA GLY A 840 -36.14 6.92 11.94
C GLY A 840 -34.93 7.86 11.98
N GLY A 841 -34.05 7.81 10.97
CA GLY A 841 -32.93 8.74 10.82
C GLY A 841 -33.36 10.20 10.64
N GLY A 842 -32.42 11.14 10.72
CA GLY A 842 -32.74 12.54 10.48
C GLY A 842 -31.62 13.55 10.73
N GLN A 843 -31.98 14.82 10.55
CA GLN A 843 -31.11 15.97 10.78
C GLN A 843 -31.23 16.47 12.24
N LEU A 844 -30.17 17.08 12.77
CA LEU A 844 -30.17 17.75 14.06
C LEU A 844 -29.85 19.25 13.91
N ALA A 845 -30.77 20.13 14.34
CA ALA A 845 -30.60 21.58 14.23
C ALA A 845 -30.05 22.21 15.52
N ASP A 846 -28.87 22.84 15.45
CA ASP A 846 -28.40 23.78 16.47
C ASP A 846 -29.07 25.15 16.26
N LEU A 847 -30.08 25.39 17.09
CA LEU A 847 -30.89 26.60 17.03
C LEU A 847 -30.18 27.85 17.56
N THR A 848 -29.05 27.67 18.25
CA THR A 848 -28.22 28.73 18.86
C THR A 848 -27.24 29.29 17.84
N HIS A 849 -26.50 28.41 17.14
CA HIS A 849 -25.48 28.78 16.16
C HIS A 849 -26.01 28.85 14.72
N LYS A 850 -27.25 28.42 14.48
CA LYS A 850 -27.90 28.36 13.17
C LYS A 850 -27.18 27.44 12.19
N VAL A 851 -26.79 26.28 12.72
CA VAL A 851 -26.24 25.15 11.98
C VAL A 851 -27.32 24.06 11.95
N ILE A 852 -27.47 23.37 10.84
CA ILE A 852 -28.12 22.05 10.80
C ILE A 852 -27.05 21.01 10.51
N TYR A 853 -27.09 19.90 11.24
CA TYR A 853 -26.28 18.72 11.02
C TYR A 853 -27.16 17.71 10.28
N SER A 854 -26.72 17.23 9.13
CA SER A 854 -27.41 16.23 8.31
C SER A 854 -26.68 14.91 8.39
N GLY A 855 -27.43 13.81 8.46
CA GLY A 855 -26.88 12.47 8.33
C GLY A 855 -26.45 12.15 6.89
N ASP A 856 -26.70 10.90 6.52
CA ASP A 856 -26.04 10.17 5.42
C ASP A 856 -26.56 10.51 4.01
N SER A 857 -26.90 11.78 3.77
CA SER A 857 -28.07 12.06 2.95
C SER A 857 -28.10 13.40 2.22
N LEU A 858 -27.80 14.49 2.93
CA LEU A 858 -28.03 15.87 2.49
C LEU A 858 -26.75 16.73 2.52
N GLY A 859 -25.58 16.07 2.52
CA GLY A 859 -24.35 16.61 1.93
C GLY A 859 -24.16 16.11 0.48
N ALA A 860 -23.01 16.37 -0.12
CA ALA A 860 -22.90 16.64 -1.55
C ALA A 860 -21.91 15.74 -2.31
N GLN A 861 -22.37 14.54 -2.69
CA GLN A 861 -21.65 13.57 -3.55
C GLN A 861 -21.47 14.03 -5.02
N ILE A 862 -20.79 15.14 -5.27
CA ILE A 862 -21.00 15.95 -6.49
C ILE A 862 -20.48 15.35 -7.81
N GLN A 863 -19.46 14.49 -7.83
CA GLN A 863 -18.71 14.22 -9.09
C GLN A 863 -18.71 12.76 -9.58
N TYR A 864 -18.55 11.76 -8.69
CA TYR A 864 -18.43 10.35 -9.10
C TYR A 864 -19.74 9.58 -9.31
N GLY A 865 -20.88 10.10 -8.86
CA GLY A 865 -22.16 9.43 -9.04
C GLY A 865 -23.32 10.05 -8.28
N GLY A 866 -23.08 10.71 -7.15
CA GLY A 866 -24.17 11.19 -6.33
C GLY A 866 -24.80 10.11 -5.45
N THR A 867 -25.49 10.52 -4.40
CA THR A 867 -26.12 9.61 -3.45
C THR A 867 -27.03 8.62 -4.20
N ASN A 868 -26.90 7.33 -3.89
CA ASN A 868 -27.42 6.26 -4.74
C ASN A 868 -28.82 5.82 -4.31
N PHE A 869 -29.86 6.34 -4.97
CA PHE A 869 -31.24 6.08 -4.58
C PHE A 869 -31.95 5.06 -5.48
N ASN A 870 -32.64 4.12 -4.85
CA ASN A 870 -33.65 3.30 -5.52
C ASN A 870 -34.93 4.14 -5.73
N MET A 871 -35.51 4.08 -6.93
CA MET A 871 -36.75 4.83 -7.24
C MET A 871 -37.91 4.49 -6.30
N SER A 872 -37.97 3.28 -5.75
CA SER A 872 -38.95 2.87 -4.71
C SER A 872 -39.03 3.82 -3.52
N ASN A 873 -37.92 4.44 -3.12
CA ASN A 873 -37.83 5.27 -1.90
C ASN A 873 -37.83 6.78 -2.21
N ALA A 874 -37.73 7.17 -3.49
CA ALA A 874 -37.44 8.54 -3.90
C ALA A 874 -38.45 9.61 -3.42
N HIS A 875 -39.69 9.24 -3.06
CA HIS A 875 -40.65 10.19 -2.49
C HIS A 875 -40.34 10.56 -1.03
N ASN A 876 -39.81 9.64 -0.22
CA ASN A 876 -39.46 9.93 1.17
C ASN A 876 -38.28 10.91 1.21
N TRP A 877 -37.32 10.73 0.32
CA TRP A 877 -36.27 11.70 0.03
C TRP A 877 -36.77 13.07 -0.46
N LEU A 878 -37.77 13.10 -1.34
CA LEU A 878 -38.36 14.36 -1.80
C LEU A 878 -39.09 15.10 -0.67
N LEU A 879 -39.88 14.39 0.12
CA LEU A 879 -40.58 14.94 1.29
C LEU A 879 -39.58 15.40 2.36
N GLY A 880 -38.53 14.63 2.62
CA GLY A 880 -37.41 14.98 3.50
C GLY A 880 -36.70 16.24 3.09
N ALA A 881 -36.26 16.32 1.84
CA ALA A 881 -35.59 17.49 1.28
C ALA A 881 -36.47 18.77 1.34
N GLN A 882 -37.78 18.63 1.09
CA GLN A 882 -38.76 19.71 1.24
C GLN A 882 -39.01 20.10 2.71
N LYS A 883 -39.03 19.12 3.63
CA LYS A 883 -39.14 19.34 5.09
C LYS A 883 -37.92 20.11 5.60
N ALA A 884 -36.71 19.69 5.20
CA ALA A 884 -35.45 20.35 5.48
C ALA A 884 -35.41 21.79 4.94
N GLU A 885 -35.74 21.98 3.65
CA GLU A 885 -35.84 23.31 3.01
C GLU A 885 -36.75 24.25 3.82
N LYS A 886 -37.96 23.79 4.14
CA LYS A 886 -38.94 24.56 4.91
C LYS A 886 -38.40 24.90 6.29
N TYR A 887 -37.87 23.91 7.01
CA TYR A 887 -37.35 24.07 8.36
C TYR A 887 -36.17 25.06 8.41
N ILE A 888 -35.24 24.96 7.46
CA ILE A 888 -34.10 25.86 7.27
C ILE A 888 -34.57 27.31 7.12
N LYS A 889 -35.58 27.53 6.26
CA LYS A 889 -36.17 28.85 5.99
C LYS A 889 -36.92 29.41 7.20
N GLU A 890 -37.76 28.61 7.85
CA GLU A 890 -38.57 29.02 9.01
C GLU A 890 -37.71 29.33 10.25
N ASN A 891 -36.61 28.59 10.48
CA ASN A 891 -35.73 28.78 11.63
C ASN A 891 -34.54 29.73 11.37
N ASN A 892 -34.40 30.24 10.14
CA ASN A 892 -33.26 31.04 9.65
C ASN A 892 -31.92 30.34 9.98
N ILE A 893 -31.83 29.06 9.62
CA ILE A 893 -30.58 28.30 9.59
C ILE A 893 -29.65 28.97 8.57
N LYS A 894 -28.37 29.06 8.91
CA LYS A 894 -27.34 29.76 8.14
C LYS A 894 -26.39 28.82 7.42
N TYR A 895 -26.22 27.63 7.97
CA TYR A 895 -25.13 26.71 7.68
C TYR A 895 -25.64 25.27 7.72
N ASN A 896 -25.18 24.42 6.82
CA ASN A 896 -25.42 22.98 6.83
C ASN A 896 -24.08 22.23 6.93
N ILE A 897 -23.94 21.35 7.92
CA ILE A 897 -22.89 20.31 7.99
C ILE A 897 -23.61 19.02 7.60
N GLY A 898 -23.10 18.23 6.66
CA GLY A 898 -23.82 17.02 6.22
C GLY A 898 -22.92 15.92 5.70
N GLY A 899 -23.41 14.68 5.80
CA GLY A 899 -22.73 13.50 5.29
C GLY A 899 -22.51 13.54 3.78
N HIS A 900 -21.40 12.94 3.35
CA HIS A 900 -20.92 12.85 1.97
C HIS A 900 -20.27 14.09 1.35
N THR A 901 -19.93 15.10 2.17
CA THR A 901 -18.77 15.98 1.90
C THR A 901 -18.42 16.77 3.17
N PRO A 902 -17.15 16.93 3.58
CA PRO A 902 -16.75 17.79 4.70
C PRO A 902 -16.79 19.29 4.34
N TYR A 903 -17.85 19.72 3.64
CA TYR A 903 -18.02 21.07 3.12
C TYR A 903 -19.31 21.67 3.64
N LEU A 904 -19.18 22.88 4.16
CA LEU A 904 -20.23 23.63 4.83
C LEU A 904 -21.23 24.16 3.80
N ASN A 905 -22.26 23.34 3.62
CA ASN A 905 -23.07 23.25 2.42
C ASN A 905 -24.05 24.44 2.31
N ASN A 906 -24.46 24.75 1.09
CA ASN A 906 -25.45 25.80 0.84
C ASN A 906 -26.76 25.45 1.59
N PRO A 907 -27.36 26.36 2.38
CA PRO A 907 -28.68 26.15 2.97
C PRO A 907 -29.79 25.82 1.95
N GLU A 908 -29.59 26.13 0.66
CA GLU A 908 -30.47 25.73 -0.43
C GLU A 908 -30.21 24.31 -0.98
N TYR A 909 -29.23 23.55 -0.48
CA TYR A 909 -28.83 22.25 -1.04
C TYR A 909 -30.00 21.24 -1.09
N GLY A 910 -30.84 21.18 -0.05
CA GLY A 910 -32.05 20.35 -0.05
C GLY A 910 -33.01 20.69 -1.21
N THR A 911 -33.04 21.95 -1.66
CA THR A 911 -33.85 22.34 -2.84
C THR A 911 -33.26 21.79 -4.14
N TRP A 912 -31.94 21.59 -4.19
CA TRP A 912 -31.25 21.02 -5.34
C TRP A 912 -31.44 19.49 -5.39
N VAL A 913 -31.42 18.83 -4.22
CA VAL A 913 -31.82 17.42 -4.06
C VAL A 913 -33.26 17.20 -4.51
N ALA A 914 -34.20 18.02 -4.02
CA ALA A 914 -35.60 17.99 -4.46
C ALA A 914 -35.74 18.21 -5.98
N THR A 915 -34.95 19.13 -6.56
CA THR A 915 -34.93 19.41 -8.01
C THR A 915 -34.44 18.20 -8.82
N ALA A 916 -33.40 17.51 -8.36
CA ALA A 916 -32.88 16.30 -9.01
C ALA A 916 -33.88 15.13 -8.94
N ILE A 917 -34.48 14.88 -7.78
CA ILE A 917 -35.51 13.84 -7.60
C ILE A 917 -36.75 14.15 -8.44
N GLN A 918 -37.19 15.40 -8.48
CA GLN A 918 -38.31 15.83 -9.33
C GLN A 918 -38.00 15.57 -10.82
N SER A 919 -36.75 15.76 -11.24
CA SER A 919 -36.28 15.44 -12.59
C SER A 919 -36.24 13.93 -12.87
N ALA A 920 -35.95 13.08 -11.88
CA ALA A 920 -36.00 11.63 -12.01
C ALA A 920 -37.44 11.10 -12.22
N TYR A 921 -38.42 11.61 -11.45
CA TYR A 921 -39.84 11.35 -11.71
C TYR A 921 -40.27 11.82 -13.09
N ASP A 922 -39.72 12.95 -13.53
CA ASP A 922 -39.91 13.46 -14.89
C ASP A 922 -39.41 12.49 -15.98
N GLN A 923 -38.37 11.68 -15.73
CA GLN A 923 -37.96 10.62 -16.67
C GLN A 923 -38.86 9.39 -16.56
N LEU A 924 -39.14 8.91 -15.33
CA LEU A 924 -39.95 7.72 -15.08
C LEU A 924 -41.37 7.82 -15.67
N SER A 925 -42.00 9.00 -15.59
CA SER A 925 -43.32 9.25 -16.20
C SER A 925 -43.30 9.38 -17.73
N LYS A 926 -42.12 9.50 -18.36
CA LYS A 926 -41.95 9.49 -19.82
C LYS A 926 -41.61 8.08 -20.33
N ASP A 927 -40.80 7.34 -19.59
CA ASP A 927 -40.52 5.92 -19.81
C ASP A 927 -40.41 5.17 -18.46
N PRO A 928 -41.43 4.38 -18.08
CA PRO A 928 -41.39 3.55 -16.87
C PRO A 928 -40.23 2.54 -16.82
N LYS A 929 -39.57 2.29 -17.96
CA LYS A 929 -38.42 1.38 -18.12
C LYS A 929 -37.09 2.12 -18.22
N TRP A 930 -37.07 3.44 -17.96
CA TRP A 930 -35.84 4.18 -17.74
C TRP A 930 -35.05 3.49 -16.61
N ALA A 931 -33.84 3.01 -16.91
CA ALA A 931 -33.05 2.20 -15.96
C ALA A 931 -32.54 2.98 -14.73
N GLY A 932 -32.70 4.31 -14.74
CA GLY A 932 -32.03 5.23 -13.84
C GLY A 932 -30.85 5.95 -14.51
N GLY A 933 -30.03 6.62 -13.72
CA GLY A 933 -28.89 7.40 -14.14
C GLY A 933 -28.61 8.58 -13.22
N THR A 934 -27.45 9.21 -13.42
CA THR A 934 -27.03 10.41 -12.69
C THR A 934 -27.78 11.65 -13.16
N ILE A 935 -28.25 12.48 -12.23
CA ILE A 935 -28.81 13.81 -12.48
C ILE A 935 -28.00 14.83 -11.70
N VAL A 936 -27.47 15.82 -12.40
CA VAL A 936 -26.64 16.91 -11.83
C VAL A 936 -27.43 18.22 -11.87
N VAL A 937 -27.42 18.93 -10.75
CA VAL A 937 -28.09 20.22 -10.52
C VAL A 937 -27.04 21.26 -10.13
N GLU A 938 -26.79 22.23 -11.02
CA GLU A 938 -25.83 23.33 -10.82
C GLU A 938 -26.61 24.62 -10.51
N ASN A 939 -26.33 25.24 -9.37
CA ASN A 939 -27.00 26.46 -8.88
C ASN A 939 -28.55 26.37 -8.98
N GLY A 940 -29.12 25.26 -8.50
CA GLY A 940 -30.56 24.99 -8.49
C GLY A 940 -31.19 24.67 -9.84
N LYS A 941 -30.40 24.28 -10.86
CA LYS A 941 -30.91 23.89 -12.19
C LYS A 941 -30.27 22.60 -12.69
N VAL A 942 -31.10 21.67 -13.18
CA VAL A 942 -30.63 20.47 -13.88
C VAL A 942 -29.78 20.88 -15.09
N VAL A 943 -28.57 20.35 -15.20
CA VAL A 943 -27.64 20.64 -16.31
C VAL A 943 -27.86 19.72 -17.51
N SER A 944 -27.29 20.08 -18.67
CA SER A 944 -27.27 19.18 -19.82
C SER A 944 -26.21 18.08 -19.65
N ASN A 945 -26.41 16.94 -20.32
CA ASN A 945 -25.41 15.87 -20.37
C ASN A 945 -24.05 16.36 -20.88
N GLU A 946 -24.02 17.38 -21.75
CA GLU A 946 -22.79 18.02 -22.23
C GLU A 946 -22.03 18.74 -21.10
N ARG A 947 -22.75 19.46 -20.22
CA ARG A 947 -22.17 20.11 -19.03
C ARG A 947 -21.75 19.10 -17.97
N MET A 948 -22.53 18.03 -17.78
CA MET A 948 -22.17 16.91 -16.89
C MET A 948 -20.84 16.25 -17.33
N MET A 949 -20.72 15.92 -18.62
CA MET A 949 -19.47 15.38 -19.18
C MET A 949 -18.32 16.38 -19.11
N GLU A 950 -18.58 17.68 -19.28
CA GLU A 950 -17.56 18.72 -19.12
C GLU A 950 -16.99 18.72 -17.69
N LEU A 951 -17.86 18.72 -16.67
CA LEU A 951 -17.47 18.71 -15.25
C LEU A 951 -16.60 17.48 -14.93
N GLN A 952 -17.09 16.28 -15.30
CA GLN A 952 -16.34 15.03 -15.12
C GLN A 952 -14.97 15.05 -15.83
N SER A 953 -14.90 15.56 -17.06
CA SER A 953 -13.66 15.56 -17.87
C SER A 953 -12.58 16.56 -17.42
N LYS A 954 -12.93 17.52 -16.55
CA LYS A 954 -12.04 18.60 -16.10
C LYS A 954 -11.73 18.55 -14.60
N GLY A 955 -12.52 17.76 -13.86
CA GLY A 955 -12.67 17.87 -12.43
C GLY A 955 -13.24 19.21 -11.99
N MET A 956 -13.55 19.33 -10.71
CA MET A 956 -13.94 20.59 -10.08
C MET A 956 -13.13 20.81 -8.80
N THR A 957 -12.77 22.06 -8.53
CA THR A 957 -12.19 22.44 -7.24
C THR A 957 -13.25 22.38 -6.13
N ASP A 958 -12.80 22.22 -4.89
CA ASP A 958 -13.61 22.24 -3.66
C ASP A 958 -14.49 23.49 -3.50
N ARG A 959 -14.14 24.58 -4.20
CA ARG A 959 -14.94 25.80 -4.29
C ARG A 959 -16.11 25.68 -5.27
N GLU A 960 -15.87 25.06 -6.42
CA GLU A 960 -16.89 24.85 -7.46
C GLU A 960 -17.89 23.78 -7.03
N VAL A 961 -17.42 22.78 -6.27
CA VAL A 961 -18.20 21.76 -5.54
C VAL A 961 -19.41 22.38 -4.84
N LEU A 962 -19.23 23.45 -4.04
CA LEU A 962 -20.31 24.12 -3.30
C LEU A 962 -21.50 24.62 -4.14
N THR A 963 -21.38 24.66 -5.46
CA THR A 963 -22.40 25.17 -6.39
C THR A 963 -23.20 24.08 -7.11
N VAL A 964 -22.95 22.80 -6.80
CA VAL A 964 -23.53 21.65 -7.51
C VAL A 964 -24.14 20.62 -6.53
N CYS A 965 -25.09 19.83 -7.03
CA CYS A 965 -25.64 18.62 -6.44
C CYS A 965 -25.64 17.53 -7.52
N SER A 966 -25.38 16.27 -7.15
CA SER A 966 -25.42 15.11 -8.05
C SER A 966 -26.05 13.93 -7.33
N ILE A 967 -26.89 13.16 -8.02
CA ILE A 967 -27.64 12.03 -7.48
C ILE A 967 -27.76 10.94 -8.55
N THR A 968 -27.46 9.68 -8.23
CA THR A 968 -27.72 8.55 -9.14
C THR A 968 -28.96 7.78 -8.72
N PHE A 969 -29.94 7.79 -9.61
CA PHE A 969 -31.15 7.00 -9.46
C PHE A 969 -30.94 5.61 -10.07
N ARG A 970 -31.42 4.57 -9.39
CA ARG A 970 -31.48 3.19 -9.86
C ARG A 970 -32.95 2.79 -9.93
N ASN A 971 -33.44 2.40 -11.11
CA ASN A 971 -34.84 1.99 -11.24
C ASN A 971 -35.01 0.52 -10.84
N ASN A 972 -35.56 0.29 -9.65
CA ASN A 972 -35.95 -1.02 -9.13
C ASN A 972 -37.46 -1.32 -9.29
N LEU A 973 -38.21 -0.44 -9.96
CA LEU A 973 -39.65 -0.55 -10.19
C LEU A 973 -39.93 -1.46 -11.40
N ASN A 974 -39.71 -2.76 -11.20
CA ASN A 974 -39.69 -3.79 -12.26
C ASN A 974 -41.07 -4.10 -12.87
N ASN A 975 -42.19 -3.69 -12.25
CA ASN A 975 -43.55 -4.02 -12.69
C ASN A 975 -44.32 -2.79 -13.20
N GLU A 976 -45.14 -2.99 -14.23
CA GLU A 976 -46.17 -2.04 -14.68
C GLU A 976 -47.55 -2.65 -14.36
N TYR A 977 -48.30 -1.99 -13.47
CA TYR A 977 -49.57 -2.49 -12.92
C TYR A 977 -50.77 -1.86 -13.62
N ASP A 978 -51.78 -2.69 -13.93
CA ASP A 978 -52.99 -2.22 -14.62
C ASP A 978 -54.00 -1.56 -13.66
N VAL A 979 -54.30 -0.29 -13.94
CA VAL A 979 -55.38 0.46 -13.28
C VAL A 979 -56.74 -0.10 -13.73
N VAL A 980 -57.45 -0.75 -12.81
CA VAL A 980 -58.73 -1.45 -13.08
C VAL A 980 -59.95 -0.54 -12.97
N GLU A 981 -59.86 0.57 -12.25
CA GLU A 981 -60.89 1.62 -12.18
C GLU A 981 -60.23 3.00 -12.13
N GLY A 982 -60.85 4.02 -12.74
CA GLY A 982 -60.35 5.39 -12.69
C GLY A 982 -59.19 5.75 -13.65
N LYS A 983 -58.80 4.85 -14.57
CA LYS A 983 -57.62 5.05 -15.48
C LYS A 983 -57.68 6.33 -16.33
N ASN A 984 -58.87 6.87 -16.61
CA ASN A 984 -59.08 8.15 -17.32
C ASN A 984 -60.28 8.89 -16.69
N SER A 985 -60.12 9.32 -15.43
CA SER A 985 -61.16 10.05 -14.69
C SER A 985 -61.31 11.48 -15.19
N SER A 986 -62.52 12.04 -15.11
CA SER A 986 -62.78 13.48 -15.26
C SER A 986 -63.61 13.97 -14.07
N TRP A 987 -63.34 15.18 -13.60
CA TRP A 987 -63.96 15.74 -12.41
C TRP A 987 -64.19 17.25 -12.56
N LYS A 988 -65.33 17.75 -12.07
CA LYS A 988 -65.75 19.16 -12.22
C LYS A 988 -65.57 19.97 -10.94
N LYS A 989 -64.93 21.14 -11.04
CA LYS A 989 -64.78 22.06 -9.91
C LYS A 989 -66.13 22.41 -9.28
N GLY A 990 -66.16 22.39 -7.95
CA GLY A 990 -67.35 22.63 -7.14
C GLY A 990 -68.27 21.41 -6.90
N THR A 991 -68.16 20.31 -7.65
CA THR A 991 -68.99 19.10 -7.44
C THR A 991 -68.69 18.38 -6.11
N ASP A 992 -69.63 17.56 -5.63
CA ASP A 992 -69.51 16.76 -4.40
C ASP A 992 -69.00 15.32 -4.63
N ASP A 993 -68.67 14.97 -5.88
CA ASP A 993 -68.10 13.67 -6.22
C ASP A 993 -66.62 13.59 -5.80
N ASN A 994 -66.14 12.41 -5.41
CA ASN A 994 -64.72 12.14 -5.22
C ASN A 994 -64.15 11.35 -6.41
N VAL A 995 -62.87 11.55 -6.74
CA VAL A 995 -62.17 10.74 -7.75
C VAL A 995 -61.56 9.52 -7.08
N LYS A 996 -61.92 8.32 -7.57
CA LYS A 996 -61.34 7.04 -7.16
C LYS A 996 -60.47 6.46 -8.28
N ILE A 997 -59.35 5.87 -7.92
CA ILE A 997 -58.48 5.09 -8.83
C ILE A 997 -58.13 3.78 -8.13
N THR A 998 -58.37 2.64 -8.79
CA THR A 998 -58.19 1.30 -8.21
C THR A 998 -57.16 0.51 -9.01
N VAL A 999 -56.23 -0.13 -8.32
CA VAL A 999 -55.17 -1.00 -8.85
C VAL A 999 -55.09 -2.24 -7.95
N ASN A 1000 -55.17 -3.44 -8.52
CA ASN A 1000 -55.25 -4.67 -7.73
C ASN A 1000 -53.85 -5.18 -7.31
N VAL A 1001 -53.23 -4.46 -6.35
CA VAL A 1001 -51.91 -4.76 -5.77
C VAL A 1001 -52.04 -4.90 -4.24
N GLU A 1002 -51.16 -5.67 -3.63
CA GLU A 1002 -51.10 -5.87 -2.18
C GLU A 1002 -50.76 -4.56 -1.45
N LYS A 1003 -51.52 -4.21 -0.41
CA LYS A 1003 -51.37 -2.97 0.37
C LYS A 1003 -49.95 -2.68 0.81
N ASP A 1004 -49.25 -3.70 1.29
CA ASP A 1004 -47.91 -3.59 1.88
C ASP A 1004 -46.83 -3.27 0.82
N LYS A 1005 -47.21 -3.21 -0.47
CA LYS A 1005 -46.36 -2.68 -1.54
C LYS A 1005 -46.64 -1.21 -1.89
N TYR A 1006 -47.78 -0.63 -1.51
CA TYR A 1006 -48.08 0.76 -1.87
C TYR A 1006 -47.11 1.73 -1.16
N THR A 1007 -46.56 2.71 -1.89
CA THR A 1007 -45.63 3.68 -1.31
C THR A 1007 -46.12 5.12 -1.45
N THR A 1008 -46.54 5.56 -2.64
CA THR A 1008 -47.08 6.93 -2.83
C THR A 1008 -47.92 7.10 -4.11
N VAL A 1009 -48.49 8.29 -4.28
CA VAL A 1009 -49.15 8.74 -5.51
C VAL A 1009 -48.67 10.14 -5.88
N LEU A 1010 -48.51 10.38 -7.18
CA LEU A 1010 -48.03 11.64 -7.75
C LEU A 1010 -49.04 12.19 -8.76
N ILE A 1011 -49.21 13.52 -8.78
CA ILE A 1011 -49.99 14.28 -9.76
C ILE A 1011 -49.06 15.23 -10.51
N ASP A 1012 -49.00 15.10 -11.83
CA ASP A 1012 -48.03 15.79 -12.70
C ASP A 1012 -46.59 15.70 -12.15
N ASN A 1013 -46.22 14.49 -11.72
CA ASN A 1013 -44.93 14.15 -11.12
C ASN A 1013 -44.66 14.75 -9.72
N ASN A 1014 -45.57 15.55 -9.15
CA ASN A 1014 -45.47 16.05 -7.78
C ASN A 1014 -46.07 15.03 -6.81
N VAL A 1015 -45.34 14.66 -5.74
CA VAL A 1015 -45.87 13.78 -4.69
C VAL A 1015 -47.07 14.43 -4.00
N VAL A 1016 -48.15 13.65 -3.83
CA VAL A 1016 -49.37 14.09 -3.14
C VAL A 1016 -49.23 13.81 -1.64
N ASP A 1017 -49.39 14.84 -0.82
CA ASP A 1017 -49.44 14.71 0.64
C ASP A 1017 -50.62 13.82 1.07
N THR A 1018 -50.40 12.93 2.05
CA THR A 1018 -51.37 11.92 2.51
C THR A 1018 -52.68 12.49 3.04
N SER A 1019 -52.75 13.77 3.42
CA SER A 1019 -54.00 14.44 3.79
C SER A 1019 -54.94 14.72 2.61
N ASN A 1020 -54.43 14.66 1.38
CA ASN A 1020 -55.18 14.98 0.15
C ASN A 1020 -55.82 13.75 -0.52
N TYR A 1021 -55.66 12.55 0.04
CA TYR A 1021 -56.32 11.33 -0.41
C TYR A 1021 -56.60 10.35 0.73
N GLN A 1022 -57.37 9.30 0.46
CA GLN A 1022 -57.57 8.16 1.35
C GLN A 1022 -57.21 6.88 0.61
N LEU A 1023 -56.49 5.99 1.27
CA LEU A 1023 -56.21 4.63 0.80
C LEU A 1023 -57.20 3.66 1.44
N SER A 1024 -57.77 2.74 0.67
CA SER A 1024 -58.71 1.72 1.17
C SER A 1024 -58.08 0.78 2.21
N GLU A 1025 -58.92 0.12 3.02
CA GLU A 1025 -58.45 -0.83 4.04
C GLU A 1025 -57.58 -1.95 3.43
N ASP A 1026 -57.90 -2.39 2.21
CA ASP A 1026 -57.18 -3.41 1.42
C ASP A 1026 -56.02 -2.86 0.57
N GLY A 1027 -55.79 -1.54 0.54
CA GLY A 1027 -54.71 -0.90 -0.20
C GLY A 1027 -54.92 -0.75 -1.72
N THR A 1028 -56.04 -1.21 -2.26
CA THR A 1028 -56.24 -1.25 -3.73
C THR A 1028 -56.77 0.04 -4.35
N THR A 1029 -57.43 0.90 -3.57
CA THR A 1029 -58.11 2.12 -4.07
C THR A 1029 -57.59 3.37 -3.39
N ILE A 1030 -57.22 4.38 -4.20
CA ILE A 1030 -56.99 5.76 -3.78
C ILE A 1030 -58.23 6.60 -4.07
N GLU A 1031 -58.65 7.41 -3.11
CA GLU A 1031 -59.75 8.37 -3.24
C GLU A 1031 -59.25 9.79 -2.89
N PHE A 1032 -59.16 10.67 -3.89
CA PHE A 1032 -58.70 12.05 -3.69
C PHE A 1032 -59.76 12.92 -3.01
N THR A 1033 -59.34 13.83 -2.12
CA THR A 1033 -60.26 14.74 -1.45
C THR A 1033 -60.78 15.83 -2.39
N LYS A 1034 -62.05 16.20 -2.24
CA LYS A 1034 -62.67 17.34 -2.94
C LYS A 1034 -61.85 18.63 -2.81
N GLU A 1035 -61.22 18.86 -1.67
CA GLU A 1035 -60.43 20.07 -1.39
C GLU A 1035 -59.17 20.11 -2.26
N TYR A 1036 -58.46 18.98 -2.36
CA TYR A 1036 -57.32 18.83 -3.27
C TYR A 1036 -57.73 18.96 -4.74
N LEU A 1037 -58.81 18.28 -5.15
CA LEU A 1037 -59.33 18.33 -6.52
C LEU A 1037 -59.74 19.73 -6.97
N ASN A 1038 -60.25 20.58 -6.07
CA ASN A 1038 -60.49 22.00 -6.38
C ASN A 1038 -59.18 22.81 -6.55
N SER A 1039 -58.07 22.40 -5.92
CA SER A 1039 -56.79 23.13 -5.95
C SER A 1039 -56.00 22.94 -7.25
N LEU A 1040 -56.17 21.81 -7.94
CA LEU A 1040 -55.54 21.52 -9.25
C LEU A 1040 -55.93 22.53 -10.34
N ALA A 1041 -55.17 22.60 -11.43
CA ALA A 1041 -55.49 23.46 -12.57
C ALA A 1041 -56.76 22.98 -13.31
N GLU A 1042 -57.26 23.74 -14.29
CA GLU A 1042 -58.34 23.28 -15.19
C GLU A 1042 -57.72 22.66 -16.46
N ASP A 1043 -57.06 21.50 -16.31
CA ASP A 1043 -56.32 20.81 -17.38
C ASP A 1043 -56.36 19.28 -17.22
N LYS A 1044 -55.66 18.56 -18.10
CA LYS A 1044 -55.48 17.11 -18.07
C LYS A 1044 -54.21 16.71 -17.33
N HIS A 1045 -54.36 16.28 -16.08
CA HIS A 1045 -53.29 15.83 -15.21
C HIS A 1045 -52.90 14.36 -15.43
N SER A 1046 -51.62 14.07 -15.24
CA SER A 1046 -51.07 12.70 -15.12
C SER A 1046 -51.19 12.20 -13.68
N VAL A 1047 -51.50 10.92 -13.49
CA VAL A 1047 -51.48 10.28 -12.16
C VAL A 1047 -50.57 9.06 -12.21
N LEU A 1048 -49.56 9.02 -11.32
CA LEU A 1048 -48.69 7.86 -11.14
C LEU A 1048 -48.85 7.33 -9.71
N LEU A 1049 -49.26 6.07 -9.57
CA LEU A 1049 -49.25 5.36 -8.30
C LEU A 1049 -47.97 4.51 -8.23
N GLN A 1050 -47.20 4.66 -7.17
CA GLN A 1050 -45.94 3.95 -6.96
C GLN A 1050 -46.10 2.83 -5.92
N TYR A 1051 -45.43 1.73 -6.21
CA TYR A 1051 -45.31 0.56 -5.37
C TYR A 1051 -43.83 0.21 -5.17
N SER A 1052 -43.50 -0.58 -4.16
CA SER A 1052 -42.11 -0.94 -3.82
C SER A 1052 -41.38 -1.72 -4.93
N ASP A 1053 -42.12 -2.29 -5.88
CA ASP A 1053 -41.60 -3.04 -7.03
C ASP A 1053 -42.20 -2.63 -8.39
N GLY A 1054 -42.91 -1.50 -8.49
CA GLY A 1054 -43.56 -1.11 -9.75
C GLY A 1054 -44.38 0.17 -9.72
N VAL A 1055 -45.06 0.47 -10.83
CA VAL A 1055 -45.91 1.68 -11.00
C VAL A 1055 -47.23 1.37 -11.70
N ALA A 1056 -48.25 2.19 -11.48
CA ALA A 1056 -49.50 2.20 -12.26
C ALA A 1056 -49.81 3.63 -12.75
N ILE A 1057 -50.18 3.80 -14.02
CA ILE A 1057 -50.39 5.12 -14.63
C ILE A 1057 -51.85 5.32 -15.06
N ALA A 1058 -52.40 6.47 -14.68
CA ALA A 1058 -53.75 6.95 -14.99
C ALA A 1058 -53.75 8.43 -15.43
N THR A 1059 -54.93 8.95 -15.71
CA THR A 1059 -55.18 10.35 -16.09
C THR A 1059 -56.35 10.89 -15.28
N LEU A 1060 -56.23 12.16 -14.86
CA LEU A 1060 -57.27 12.92 -14.19
C LEU A 1060 -57.48 14.25 -14.93
N ASN A 1061 -58.64 14.42 -15.55
CA ASN A 1061 -59.03 15.67 -16.22
C ASN A 1061 -59.86 16.55 -15.27
N ILE A 1062 -59.45 17.80 -15.05
CA ILE A 1062 -60.15 18.74 -14.19
C ILE A 1062 -60.90 19.77 -15.04
N GLU A 1063 -62.23 19.73 -14.98
CA GLU A 1063 -63.14 20.58 -15.73
C GLU A 1063 -63.59 21.80 -14.93
N ALA A 1064 -63.71 22.94 -15.62
CA ALA A 1064 -64.24 24.18 -15.07
C ALA A 1064 -65.66 24.01 -14.48
N ALA A 1065 -65.98 24.81 -13.47
CA ALA A 1065 -67.33 24.89 -12.92
C ALA A 1065 -68.31 25.46 -13.96
N ASP A 1066 -69.53 24.91 -14.05
CA ASP A 1066 -70.52 25.32 -15.05
C ASP A 1066 -70.94 26.81 -14.84
N ALA A 1067 -70.74 27.63 -15.87
CA ALA A 1067 -70.90 29.07 -15.77
C ALA A 1067 -72.36 29.51 -15.60
N ASN A 1068 -72.70 29.93 -14.38
CA ASN A 1068 -73.97 30.49 -13.87
C ASN A 1068 -75.07 29.48 -13.44
N GLN A 1069 -75.17 29.29 -12.12
CA GLN A 1069 -76.45 29.46 -11.41
C GLN A 1069 -76.33 30.71 -10.51
N PRO A 1070 -77.36 31.58 -10.37
CA PRO A 1070 -77.22 32.84 -9.64
C PRO A 1070 -77.24 32.66 -8.12
N THR A 1071 -76.35 33.34 -7.41
CA THR A 1071 -76.48 33.53 -5.96
C THR A 1071 -77.69 34.41 -5.66
N THR A 1072 -78.50 34.01 -4.68
CA THR A 1072 -79.58 34.83 -4.12
C THR A 1072 -79.11 35.38 -2.76
N PRO A 1073 -79.28 36.68 -2.44
CA PRO A 1073 -78.67 37.28 -1.24
C PRO A 1073 -79.32 36.87 0.09
N ASP A 1074 -78.57 37.07 1.18
CA ASP A 1074 -78.92 36.68 2.55
C ASP A 1074 -80.25 37.26 3.09
N GLN A 1075 -80.91 36.47 3.94
CA GLN A 1075 -81.52 36.96 5.19
C GLN A 1075 -81.32 35.93 6.34
N PRO A 1076 -81.28 36.35 7.61
CA PRO A 1076 -80.59 35.61 8.66
C PRO A 1076 -81.50 34.98 9.75
N GLU A 1077 -80.83 34.30 10.70
CA GLU A 1077 -81.27 33.84 12.03
C GLU A 1077 -82.19 32.59 12.14
N ASN A 1078 -81.55 31.51 12.64
CA ASN A 1078 -81.87 30.74 13.86
C ASN A 1078 -83.31 30.68 14.45
N PRO A 1079 -83.66 29.61 15.21
CA PRO A 1079 -83.02 28.30 15.36
C PRO A 1079 -84.01 27.12 15.14
N SER A 1080 -83.59 25.90 15.47
CA SER A 1080 -84.45 24.72 15.56
C SER A 1080 -85.51 24.82 16.67
N ASP A 1081 -86.73 24.33 16.41
CA ASP A 1081 -87.55 23.74 17.49
C ASP A 1081 -88.51 22.62 17.01
N THR A 1082 -88.74 21.67 17.91
CA THR A 1082 -89.74 20.57 18.00
C THR A 1082 -90.45 19.91 16.78
N GLU A 1083 -90.37 18.56 16.82
CA GLU A 1083 -91.47 17.57 16.65
C GLU A 1083 -92.00 17.09 15.26
N LYS A 1084 -91.81 15.77 15.07
CA LYS A 1084 -92.63 14.76 14.34
C LYS A 1084 -94.13 14.81 14.77
N PRO A 1085 -95.12 14.16 14.09
CA PRO A 1085 -95.00 13.11 13.05
C PRO A 1085 -96.08 13.08 11.92
N SER A 1086 -96.04 11.99 11.14
CA SER A 1086 -97.17 11.22 10.56
C SER A 1086 -97.65 11.42 9.10
N THR A 1087 -97.33 10.38 8.31
CA THR A 1087 -98.14 9.68 7.27
C THR A 1087 -99.66 9.67 7.50
N PRO A 1088 -100.56 9.52 6.48
CA PRO A 1088 -100.47 8.40 5.50
C PRO A 1088 -101.08 8.54 4.07
N ALA A 1089 -100.58 7.69 3.15
CA ALA A 1089 -101.27 6.77 2.18
C ALA A 1089 -102.51 7.24 1.33
N ASN A 1090 -103.02 6.54 0.29
CA ASN A 1090 -102.74 5.20 -0.26
C ASN A 1090 -103.25 5.02 -1.72
N GLY A 1091 -102.82 3.95 -2.41
CA GLY A 1091 -103.40 3.39 -3.66
C GLY A 1091 -102.89 4.00 -4.99
N GLY A 1092 -102.83 3.29 -6.12
CA GLY A 1092 -103.21 1.91 -6.48
C GLY A 1092 -103.63 1.84 -7.96
N GLN A 1093 -103.53 0.74 -8.75
CA GLN A 1093 -103.15 -0.66 -8.49
C GLN A 1093 -102.88 -1.40 -9.85
N THR A 1094 -102.44 -2.68 -9.80
CA THR A 1094 -102.41 -3.76 -10.84
C THR A 1094 -101.12 -3.91 -11.67
N THR A 1095 -100.55 -5.10 -11.95
CA THR A 1095 -100.78 -6.55 -11.60
C THR A 1095 -99.41 -7.26 -11.42
N THR A 1096 -99.09 -8.04 -10.37
CA THR A 1096 -99.32 -9.51 -10.15
C THR A 1096 -98.90 -10.44 -11.33
N ASP A 1097 -98.14 -11.54 -11.19
CA ASP A 1097 -97.52 -12.18 -9.99
C ASP A 1097 -96.34 -13.17 -10.30
N LYS A 1098 -95.80 -13.87 -9.27
CA LYS A 1098 -94.57 -14.73 -9.21
C LYS A 1098 -94.90 -16.27 -9.15
N PRO A 1099 -94.02 -17.29 -8.85
CA PRO A 1099 -92.54 -17.41 -8.79
C PRO A 1099 -91.86 -18.79 -9.23
N THR A 1100 -90.50 -18.80 -9.36
CA THR A 1100 -89.48 -19.83 -8.94
C THR A 1100 -89.33 -21.31 -9.47
N VAL A 1101 -88.10 -21.63 -9.98
CA VAL A 1101 -87.09 -22.67 -9.51
C VAL A 1101 -86.97 -24.12 -10.07
N LYS A 1102 -85.75 -24.44 -10.58
CA LYS A 1102 -85.00 -25.75 -10.72
C LYS A 1102 -85.57 -26.89 -11.63
N PRO A 1103 -84.77 -27.88 -12.14
CA PRO A 1103 -83.91 -28.83 -11.36
C PRO A 1103 -82.63 -29.43 -12.04
N THR A 1104 -82.07 -30.50 -11.44
CA THR A 1104 -81.19 -31.60 -12.00
C THR A 1104 -79.75 -31.31 -12.48
N THR A 1105 -78.73 -32.22 -12.42
CA THR A 1105 -78.27 -33.26 -11.43
C THR A 1105 -76.87 -33.79 -11.80
N ASP A 1106 -76.23 -34.57 -10.92
CA ASP A 1106 -74.89 -35.18 -11.01
C ASP A 1106 -74.66 -36.25 -12.10
N THR A 1107 -73.39 -36.53 -12.46
CA THR A 1107 -72.79 -37.88 -12.22
C THR A 1107 -71.25 -37.95 -12.27
N THR A 1108 -70.71 -39.00 -11.66
CA THR A 1108 -69.32 -39.41 -11.34
C THR A 1108 -68.61 -40.18 -12.49
N THR A 1109 -67.31 -40.58 -12.54
CA THR A 1109 -66.02 -40.42 -11.77
C THR A 1109 -64.85 -41.07 -12.56
N LYS A 1110 -63.56 -40.69 -12.32
CA LYS A 1110 -62.42 -41.59 -11.87
C LYS A 1110 -60.97 -41.20 -12.30
N VAL A 1111 -60.10 -41.00 -11.29
CA VAL A 1111 -58.77 -41.64 -11.03
C VAL A 1111 -57.66 -41.66 -12.12
N ASN A 1112 -56.52 -40.97 -11.88
CA ASN A 1112 -55.21 -41.59 -11.53
C ASN A 1112 -54.05 -40.60 -11.20
N LYS A 1113 -52.94 -41.13 -10.65
CA LYS A 1113 -51.60 -40.52 -10.35
C LYS A 1113 -50.56 -41.70 -10.31
N PRO A 1114 -49.22 -41.51 -10.19
CA PRO A 1114 -48.26 -40.55 -10.79
C PRO A 1114 -47.27 -41.26 -11.77
N THR A 1115 -46.36 -40.51 -12.43
CA THR A 1115 -45.04 -41.05 -12.86
C THR A 1115 -43.98 -39.95 -13.09
N SER A 1116 -42.70 -40.32 -13.03
CA SER A 1116 -41.52 -39.47 -13.19
C SER A 1116 -40.74 -39.74 -14.49
N SER A 1117 -39.98 -38.76 -14.99
CA SER A 1117 -38.75 -39.03 -15.75
C SER A 1117 -37.73 -37.88 -15.60
N LYS A 1118 -36.45 -38.15 -15.87
CA LYS A 1118 -35.29 -37.28 -15.58
C LYS A 1118 -34.49 -37.03 -16.86
N VAL A 1119 -33.88 -35.84 -16.95
CA VAL A 1119 -32.63 -35.52 -17.70
C VAL A 1119 -32.62 -35.78 -19.22
N LYS A 1120 -32.33 -34.71 -19.99
CA LYS A 1120 -31.11 -34.66 -20.82
C LYS A 1120 -30.74 -33.26 -21.30
N THR A 1121 -29.43 -32.98 -21.24
CA THR A 1121 -28.71 -32.01 -22.06
C THR A 1121 -28.41 -32.61 -23.45
N GLY A 1122 -28.04 -31.77 -24.40
CA GLY A 1122 -27.57 -32.15 -25.73
C GLY A 1122 -27.38 -30.93 -26.63
N ASP A 1123 -26.16 -30.75 -27.12
CA ASP A 1123 -25.67 -29.59 -27.85
C ASP A 1123 -25.89 -29.73 -29.39
N ASP A 1124 -25.43 -28.75 -30.18
CA ASP A 1124 -24.23 -28.87 -31.05
C ASP A 1124 -24.27 -28.08 -32.40
N THR A 1125 -23.09 -28.03 -33.06
CA THR A 1125 -22.78 -27.62 -34.47
C THR A 1125 -22.54 -26.13 -34.80
N GLU A 1126 -21.57 -25.73 -35.65
CA GLU A 1126 -20.34 -26.35 -36.23
C GLU A 1126 -19.38 -25.18 -36.60
N ILE A 1127 -18.06 -25.17 -36.34
CA ILE A 1127 -16.89 -25.93 -36.85
C ILE A 1127 -16.44 -25.59 -38.30
N LEU A 1128 -15.21 -25.04 -38.41
CA LEU A 1128 -14.20 -25.38 -39.43
C LEU A 1128 -12.82 -24.77 -39.01
N GLY A 1129 -11.65 -25.42 -39.10
CA GLY A 1129 -11.34 -26.85 -39.31
C GLY A 1129 -10.24 -27.13 -40.35
N LEU A 1130 -8.98 -27.34 -39.94
CA LEU A 1130 -7.94 -28.02 -40.75
C LEU A 1130 -6.77 -28.56 -39.89
N VAL A 1131 -6.31 -29.80 -40.14
CA VAL A 1131 -5.36 -30.57 -39.30
C VAL A 1131 -4.56 -31.60 -40.14
N SER A 1132 -3.28 -31.85 -39.81
CA SER A 1132 -2.55 -33.15 -39.91
C SER A 1132 -1.18 -33.02 -39.19
N MET A 1133 -0.66 -33.94 -38.35
CA MET A 1133 -0.51 -35.44 -38.37
C MET A 1133 0.54 -35.95 -39.36
N MET A 1134 1.37 -37.00 -39.15
CA MET A 1134 1.48 -38.14 -38.18
C MET A 1134 2.99 -38.49 -37.93
N VAL A 1135 3.51 -39.44 -37.10
CA VAL A 1135 3.24 -40.14 -35.79
C VAL A 1135 4.25 -41.35 -35.69
N LEU A 1136 4.40 -42.02 -34.52
CA LEU A 1136 5.20 -43.26 -34.19
C LEU A 1136 6.59 -43.02 -33.54
N ALA A 1137 7.11 -43.85 -32.61
CA ALA A 1137 6.58 -44.91 -31.72
C ALA A 1137 7.65 -45.13 -30.60
N GLY A 1138 7.43 -45.76 -29.43
CA GLY A 1138 6.38 -46.61 -28.86
C GLY A 1138 6.74 -46.91 -27.38
N GLY A 1139 6.07 -47.84 -26.69
CA GLY A 1139 6.27 -48.02 -25.24
C GLY A 1139 5.93 -49.41 -24.68
N THR A 1140 5.81 -49.53 -23.35
CA THR A 1140 5.30 -50.73 -22.65
C THR A 1140 4.68 -50.31 -21.31
N VAL A 1141 3.61 -50.99 -20.88
CA VAL A 1141 2.85 -50.70 -19.64
C VAL A 1141 2.97 -51.86 -18.66
N CYS A 1142 3.09 -51.57 -17.35
CA CYS A 1142 2.64 -52.47 -16.30
C CYS A 1142 2.04 -51.69 -15.12
N LEU A 1143 0.81 -52.06 -14.74
CA LEU A 1143 0.07 -51.51 -13.61
C LEU A 1143 0.14 -52.47 -12.42
N VAL A 1144 0.28 -51.92 -11.21
CA VAL A 1144 -0.09 -52.59 -9.94
C VAL A 1144 -1.08 -51.67 -9.21
N LYS A 1145 -1.99 -52.24 -8.41
CA LYS A 1145 -3.20 -51.56 -7.94
C LYS A 1145 -3.53 -51.92 -6.48
N ARG A 1146 -4.14 -50.97 -5.76
CA ARG A 1146 -4.68 -51.08 -4.37
C ARG A 1146 -3.61 -51.10 -3.27
N LYS A 1147 -3.93 -50.72 -2.03
CA LYS A 1147 -5.26 -50.58 -1.39
C LYS A 1147 -5.34 -49.35 -0.44
N LYS A 1148 -6.58 -48.93 -0.13
CA LYS A 1148 -6.94 -47.92 0.88
C LYS A 1148 -7.54 -48.61 2.12
N GLU A 1149 -7.15 -48.15 3.30
CA GLU A 1149 -7.72 -48.33 4.65
C GLU A 1149 -7.09 -47.16 5.44
N VAL A 1150 -7.77 -46.18 6.03
CA VAL A 1150 -9.05 -46.13 6.78
C VAL A 1150 -8.96 -46.83 8.12
N GLU A 1151 -8.45 -46.11 9.13
CA GLU A 1151 -9.34 -45.46 10.10
C GLU A 1151 -9.26 -43.93 9.92
#